data_AF-A0A812IBA3-F1
#
_entry.id   AF-A0A812IBA3-F1
#
_cell.length_a   1.000
_cell.length_b   1.000
_cell.length_c   1.000
_cell.angle_alpha   90.00
_cell.angle_beta   90.00
_cell.angle_gamma   90.00
#
_symmetry.space_group_name_H-M   'P 1'
#
loop_
_entity.id
_entity.type
_entity.pdbx_description
1 polymer ?
#
loop_
_entity_poly.entity_id
_entity_poly.type
_entity_poly.pdbx_seq_one_letter_code
_entity_poly.pdbx_strand_id
1 'polypeptide(L)'
;MTRVTARGRVRNSTGLGHAVGRTVAEVDGQRQGSLAFDRSFFLAFATSFPCPPEPEQLSKLASILVGVLVVMLWEVLCTSLTADKPTILTELAGTLFPQGQKEEEPNQRQGLASVLCQKMDEFSKENAKAHFWSARTWSREIEVKEEVSAWELEESSCGPARFLPLPGISVLFFAEHTITKQQTEGSIDVTLLRVGDLSCEVSVKLATVVGTAKAENCFKEVKGLAVFPPGASSATFSVELLPHDGFISQRFFVVHVERIIGKATMGGCFFTRVRLLPSGVWPPGLLPEDVENPAPTRLARLKMVWAFAAMLLRRRGIKLWKVLASIVWLDFHGVVMNTLLLNYAIYDFCLTKASFEAACHRLPFIVLAKLVLVCVDRLASHVKSAMTGNLSTTRLLQEVVLHRYLQLSSDVLHLGTFLHMLFDTVPESVTYGYKTIFQLAHSSVSMVFSLLMAIVVQVLKGEVPPRDAWQPLLWILVPLHWTLAISVCQRRSSFNRWALAVRDSDIEKTSAMVDLLNCRQWLRAYDGAYPVQHVRSTFDDAWSKFLEKRTTFVIYKNDTQWMARYMGELTKVLGILFGGYAVVQHQQSGEGHMTIGRFTVFVSLYNIIVDVLYSFIEAWDGLVYAGILVEELAKFINRPSRWLHHLSDEPVDPQEHPIMQGSFTIKLDSIGVDLDVSPRKQGRMDAGIPLGRTYGLRTQNDASSLRRQLGEILGGLRIPSGKIDLVSCARFLLLKPPVTLAAGTVLENLLANAAAWVRASDVVALLALLGIPLPPPAGAQPRHALDPAALLQALRDAADQHGAPSPKLKSEAIHAHCTWFRDRCLESDIDVLSPIARAEELLQPSEKFLFDIARGLLADPEVLVVQDILGVLPLPLARNALQILWLWQRLGGLKGVILGLEGGAPAPSSSFPAWLTPCGGLPRTVFISESAIVCAGLHLSQHIDAWLLLQPGSLEIVEGALDD
;
A
#
# COMPACT_ATOMS: atom_id res chain seq x y z
N MET A 1 24.27 -47.46 0.62
CA MET A 1 24.87 -48.45 -0.30
C MET A 1 24.95 -47.84 -1.71
N THR A 2 26.19 -47.70 -2.22
CA THR A 2 26.66 -47.58 -3.63
C THR A 2 25.99 -46.57 -4.60
N ARG A 3 26.60 -45.40 -4.89
CA ARG A 3 27.64 -45.04 -5.92
C ARG A 3 27.12 -45.03 -7.38
N VAL A 4 26.93 -43.87 -8.05
CA VAL A 4 27.88 -42.91 -8.71
C VAL A 4 28.27 -43.29 -10.16
N THR A 5 27.97 -42.41 -11.13
CA THR A 5 28.79 -41.85 -12.26
C THR A 5 27.81 -41.33 -13.36
N ALA A 6 27.79 -40.11 -13.92
CA ALA A 6 28.71 -39.00 -14.24
C ALA A 6 28.94 -38.81 -15.76
N ARG A 7 28.88 -37.53 -16.21
CA ARG A 7 29.36 -36.92 -17.49
C ARG A 7 28.54 -37.20 -18.77
N GLY A 8 28.41 -36.28 -19.73
CA GLY A 8 28.94 -34.91 -19.87
C GLY A 8 28.95 -34.44 -21.34
N ARG A 9 28.24 -33.34 -21.62
CA ARG A 9 28.51 -32.21 -22.55
C ARG A 9 29.28 -32.46 -23.88
N VAL A 10 28.68 -32.12 -25.03
CA VAL A 10 29.36 -31.49 -26.19
C VAL A 10 28.41 -30.50 -26.90
N ARG A 11 28.99 -29.38 -27.34
CA ARG A 11 28.43 -28.19 -28.00
C ARG A 11 28.75 -28.26 -29.51
N ASN A 12 28.03 -27.49 -30.33
CA ASN A 12 28.25 -27.07 -31.74
C ASN A 12 27.08 -27.51 -32.64
N SER A 13 26.59 -26.75 -33.63
CA SER A 13 26.81 -25.38 -34.14
C SER A 13 25.89 -25.23 -35.37
N THR A 14 25.47 -24.01 -35.72
CA THR A 14 24.97 -23.55 -37.05
C THR A 14 23.68 -24.21 -37.60
N GLY A 15 22.70 -23.55 -38.22
CA GLY A 15 22.50 -22.18 -38.68
C GLY A 15 21.20 -22.15 -39.51
N LEU A 16 20.67 -20.94 -39.74
CA LEU A 16 19.73 -20.50 -40.79
C LEU A 16 18.45 -21.32 -41.11
N GLY A 17 17.32 -20.61 -41.06
CA GLY A 17 16.46 -20.47 -42.25
C GLY A 17 15.05 -21.07 -42.19
N HIS A 18 14.10 -20.19 -42.55
CA HIS A 18 12.76 -20.45 -43.07
C HIS A 18 11.57 -20.71 -42.12
N ALA A 19 10.71 -19.68 -42.12
CA ALA A 19 9.26 -19.80 -42.01
C ALA A 19 8.69 -20.81 -43.01
N VAL A 20 7.69 -21.59 -42.56
CA VAL A 20 6.46 -21.99 -43.27
C VAL A 20 5.56 -22.69 -42.24
N GLY A 21 4.26 -22.42 -42.32
CA GLY A 21 3.27 -22.83 -41.34
C GLY A 21 2.93 -24.32 -41.28
N ARG A 22 2.25 -24.67 -40.19
CA ARG A 22 1.37 -25.85 -40.03
C ARG A 22 0.22 -25.42 -39.14
N THR A 23 -1.02 -25.36 -39.64
CA THR A 23 -1.98 -26.47 -39.73
C THR A 23 -2.10 -27.29 -38.45
N VAL A 24 -3.17 -26.96 -37.70
CA VAL A 24 -4.19 -27.87 -37.14
C VAL A 24 -3.71 -29.26 -36.73
N ALA A 25 -3.74 -29.51 -35.42
CA ALA A 25 -3.98 -30.83 -34.85
C ALA A 25 -5.02 -30.69 -33.73
N GLU A 26 -6.13 -31.40 -33.93
CA GLU A 26 -7.22 -31.63 -32.99
C GLU A 26 -6.71 -32.21 -31.67
N VAL A 27 -7.27 -31.72 -30.56
CA VAL A 27 -7.49 -32.53 -29.36
C VAL A 27 -8.90 -32.23 -28.87
N ASP A 28 -9.75 -33.24 -29.03
CA ASP A 28 -11.10 -33.35 -28.53
C ASP A 28 -11.19 -33.27 -27.00
N GLY A 29 -12.34 -32.76 -26.55
CA GLY A 29 -12.98 -33.29 -25.35
C GLY A 29 -13.21 -32.27 -24.23
N GLN A 30 -14.25 -31.46 -24.34
CA GLN A 30 -15.04 -31.11 -23.15
C GLN A 30 -16.51 -30.82 -23.46
N ARG A 31 -17.35 -31.60 -22.78
CA ARG A 31 -18.81 -31.63 -22.81
C ARG A 31 -19.41 -30.27 -22.42
N GLN A 32 -20.23 -29.71 -23.30
CA GLN A 32 -21.33 -28.82 -22.90
C GLN A 32 -22.64 -29.56 -23.15
N GLY A 33 -23.40 -29.80 -22.08
CA GLY A 33 -24.76 -30.29 -22.17
C GLY A 33 -25.65 -29.22 -22.79
N SER A 34 -26.18 -29.50 -23.98
CA SER A 34 -27.22 -28.69 -24.60
C SER A 34 -28.54 -28.92 -23.85
N LEU A 35 -29.10 -27.88 -23.25
CA LEU A 35 -30.53 -27.82 -22.99
C LEU A 35 -31.23 -27.80 -24.35
N ALA A 36 -31.84 -28.92 -24.72
CA ALA A 36 -32.68 -29.03 -25.89
C ALA A 36 -33.91 -28.12 -25.69
N PHE A 37 -33.96 -27.02 -26.45
CA PHE A 37 -35.19 -26.24 -26.60
C PHE A 37 -36.07 -26.99 -27.60
N ASP A 38 -37.14 -27.57 -27.07
CA ASP A 38 -38.09 -28.39 -27.81
C ASP A 38 -38.85 -27.51 -28.82
N ARG A 39 -38.55 -27.70 -30.12
CA ARG A 39 -39.20 -27.00 -31.25
C ARG A 39 -40.66 -27.42 -31.47
N SER A 40 -41.17 -28.36 -30.68
CA SER A 40 -42.52 -28.91 -30.82
C SER A 40 -43.61 -28.05 -30.16
N PHE A 41 -43.26 -27.07 -29.30
CA PHE A 41 -44.27 -26.26 -28.61
C PHE A 41 -44.84 -25.08 -29.44
N PHE A 42 -44.11 -24.58 -30.44
CA PHE A 42 -44.55 -23.44 -31.25
C PHE A 42 -45.37 -23.81 -32.50
N LEU A 43 -45.29 -25.06 -32.96
CA LEU A 43 -46.03 -25.55 -34.13
C LEU A 43 -47.41 -26.14 -33.78
N ALA A 44 -47.67 -26.46 -32.52
CA ALA A 44 -48.97 -26.96 -32.05
C ALA A 44 -50.00 -25.84 -31.79
N PHE A 45 -49.58 -24.57 -31.70
CA PHE A 45 -50.48 -23.44 -31.43
C PHE A 45 -51.02 -22.74 -32.69
N ALA A 46 -50.49 -23.07 -33.88
CA ALA A 46 -50.77 -22.32 -35.11
C ALA A 46 -51.88 -22.93 -35.99
N THR A 47 -52.42 -24.11 -35.67
CA THR A 47 -53.30 -24.86 -36.59
C THR A 47 -54.70 -25.18 -36.07
N SER A 48 -55.14 -24.62 -34.93
CA SER A 48 -56.51 -24.86 -34.44
C SER A 48 -57.11 -23.69 -33.68
N PHE A 49 -57.72 -22.75 -34.41
CA PHE A 49 -58.77 -21.88 -33.88
C PHE A 49 -59.90 -21.74 -34.92
N PRO A 50 -61.12 -22.25 -34.66
CA PRO A 50 -62.31 -21.88 -35.40
C PRO A 50 -62.96 -20.65 -34.74
N CYS A 51 -63.06 -19.54 -35.49
CA CYS A 51 -63.75 -18.28 -35.16
C CYS A 51 -63.26 -17.47 -33.93
N PRO A 52 -63.35 -16.12 -33.97
CA PRO A 52 -62.95 -15.28 -32.84
C PRO A 52 -63.94 -15.45 -31.66
N PRO A 53 -63.46 -15.47 -30.41
CA PRO A 53 -64.34 -15.51 -29.25
C PRO A 53 -65.08 -14.18 -29.10
N GLU A 54 -66.34 -14.25 -28.67
CA GLU A 54 -67.17 -13.08 -28.33
C GLU A 54 -66.47 -12.19 -27.28
N PRO A 55 -66.69 -10.86 -27.30
CA PRO A 55 -66.04 -9.91 -26.41
C PRO A 55 -66.20 -10.22 -24.89
N GLU A 56 -67.20 -10.99 -24.50
CA GLU A 56 -67.37 -11.48 -23.13
C GLU A 56 -66.25 -12.42 -22.65
N GLN A 57 -65.65 -13.23 -23.52
CA GLN A 57 -64.59 -14.16 -23.11
C GLN A 57 -63.25 -13.44 -22.90
N LEU A 58 -63.01 -12.36 -23.66
CA LEU A 58 -61.85 -11.47 -23.47
C LEU A 58 -61.95 -10.69 -22.16
N SER A 59 -63.16 -10.25 -21.77
CA SER A 59 -63.44 -9.65 -20.45
C SER A 59 -63.14 -10.63 -19.30
N LYS A 60 -63.55 -11.90 -19.44
CA LYS A 60 -63.25 -12.94 -18.43
C LYS A 60 -61.76 -13.19 -18.31
N LEU A 61 -61.03 -13.27 -19.43
CA LEU A 61 -59.58 -13.48 -19.43
C LEU A 61 -58.82 -12.30 -18.80
N ALA A 62 -59.26 -11.06 -19.08
CA ALA A 62 -58.75 -9.86 -18.43
C ALA A 62 -59.03 -9.85 -16.91
N SER A 63 -60.22 -10.29 -16.48
CA SER A 63 -60.55 -10.39 -15.05
C SER A 63 -59.71 -11.44 -14.31
N ILE A 64 -59.39 -12.56 -14.97
CA ILE A 64 -58.54 -13.61 -14.43
C ILE A 64 -57.09 -13.10 -14.30
N LEU A 65 -56.58 -12.39 -15.31
CA LEU A 65 -55.26 -11.77 -15.26
C LEU A 65 -55.16 -10.70 -14.16
N VAL A 66 -56.20 -9.87 -13.99
CA VAL A 66 -56.28 -8.91 -12.89
C VAL A 66 -56.33 -9.62 -11.53
N GLY A 67 -57.08 -10.72 -11.41
CA GLY A 67 -57.12 -11.54 -10.20
C GLY A 67 -55.75 -12.13 -9.84
N VAL A 68 -55.02 -12.67 -10.82
CA VAL A 68 -53.66 -13.19 -10.62
C VAL A 68 -52.69 -12.07 -10.23
N LEU A 69 -52.80 -10.88 -10.85
CA LEU A 69 -51.99 -9.70 -10.50
C LEU A 69 -52.26 -9.22 -9.08
N VAL A 70 -53.52 -9.19 -8.65
CA VAL A 70 -53.92 -8.80 -7.28
C VAL A 70 -53.39 -9.79 -6.25
N VAL A 71 -53.44 -11.10 -6.54
CA VAL A 71 -52.89 -12.14 -5.64
C VAL A 71 -51.37 -12.04 -5.53
N MET A 72 -50.66 -11.83 -6.65
CA MET A 72 -49.21 -11.62 -6.60
C MET A 72 -48.83 -10.32 -5.88
N LEU A 73 -49.56 -9.22 -6.13
CA LEU A 73 -49.38 -7.96 -5.40
C LEU A 73 -49.67 -8.11 -3.91
N TRP A 74 -50.67 -8.91 -3.53
CA TRP A 74 -51.01 -9.20 -2.14
C TRP A 74 -49.92 -9.99 -1.43
N GLU A 75 -49.36 -11.04 -2.05
CA GLU A 75 -48.23 -11.79 -1.47
C GLU A 75 -46.97 -10.92 -1.34
N VAL A 76 -46.68 -10.06 -2.33
CA VAL A 76 -45.55 -9.12 -2.27
C VAL A 76 -45.77 -8.04 -1.20
N LEU A 77 -47.01 -7.55 -1.02
CA LEU A 77 -47.33 -6.62 0.07
C LEU A 77 -47.20 -7.28 1.44
N CYS A 78 -47.66 -8.53 1.58
CA CYS A 78 -47.59 -9.28 2.83
C CYS A 78 -46.14 -9.62 3.23
N THR A 79 -45.28 -9.94 2.26
CA THR A 79 -43.84 -10.13 2.49
C THR A 79 -43.11 -8.81 2.79
N SER A 80 -43.57 -7.69 2.24
CA SER A 80 -43.02 -6.35 2.55
C SER A 80 -43.43 -5.83 3.93
N LEU A 81 -44.65 -6.15 4.42
CA LEU A 81 -45.19 -5.63 5.68
C LEU A 81 -44.71 -6.41 6.93
N THR A 82 -44.10 -7.59 6.74
CA THR A 82 -43.55 -8.41 7.83
C THR A 82 -42.12 -8.02 8.24
N ALA A 83 -41.54 -6.99 7.60
CA ALA A 83 -40.16 -6.54 7.82
C ALA A 83 -39.84 -6.04 9.24
N ASP A 84 -40.84 -5.76 10.08
CA ASP A 84 -40.62 -5.28 11.46
C ASP A 84 -40.51 -6.37 12.52
N LYS A 85 -40.77 -7.66 12.21
CA LYS A 85 -40.57 -8.78 13.15
C LYS A 85 -40.16 -10.08 12.43
N PRO A 86 -38.87 -10.45 12.41
CA PRO A 86 -38.40 -11.67 11.72
C PRO A 86 -38.70 -12.98 12.47
N THR A 87 -39.48 -12.96 13.56
CA THR A 87 -39.65 -14.10 14.46
C THR A 87 -40.64 -15.18 14.00
N ILE A 88 -41.53 -14.90 13.05
CA ILE A 88 -42.62 -15.84 12.72
C ILE A 88 -42.16 -16.98 11.79
N LEU A 89 -41.23 -16.70 10.87
CA LEU A 89 -40.70 -17.70 9.93
C LEU A 89 -39.70 -18.66 10.59
N THR A 90 -38.99 -18.21 11.62
CA THR A 90 -38.08 -19.05 12.42
C THR A 90 -38.82 -19.96 13.39
N GLU A 91 -39.94 -19.52 13.97
CA GLU A 91 -40.81 -20.39 14.78
C GLU A 91 -41.50 -21.47 13.92
N LEU A 92 -41.96 -21.13 12.71
CA LEU A 92 -42.57 -22.11 11.81
C LEU A 92 -41.57 -23.18 11.34
N ALA A 93 -40.32 -22.79 11.07
CA ALA A 93 -39.24 -23.72 10.74
C ALA A 93 -38.86 -24.63 11.94
N GLY A 94 -38.97 -24.13 13.17
CA GLY A 94 -38.77 -24.92 14.39
C GLY A 94 -39.88 -25.94 14.66
N THR A 95 -41.11 -25.68 14.19
CA THR A 95 -42.24 -26.63 14.34
C THR A 95 -42.30 -27.72 13.27
N LEU A 96 -41.71 -27.50 12.09
CA LEU A 96 -41.76 -28.45 10.96
C LEU A 96 -40.58 -29.43 10.92
N PHE A 97 -39.53 -29.22 11.71
CA PHE A 97 -38.41 -30.15 11.86
C PHE A 97 -38.21 -30.52 13.34
N PRO A 98 -38.76 -31.65 13.82
CA PRO A 98 -38.47 -32.11 15.17
C PRO A 98 -36.97 -32.43 15.29
N GLN A 99 -36.30 -31.79 16.24
CA GLN A 99 -34.93 -32.10 16.64
C GLN A 99 -34.86 -33.57 17.09
N GLY A 100 -34.41 -34.44 16.20
CA GLY A 100 -33.94 -35.77 16.54
C GLY A 100 -32.71 -35.69 17.45
N GLN A 101 -32.73 -36.52 18.49
CA GLN A 101 -31.74 -36.63 19.56
C GLN A 101 -30.29 -36.65 19.03
N LYS A 102 -29.45 -35.78 19.60
CA LYS A 102 -27.99 -35.89 19.56
C LYS A 102 -27.55 -36.79 20.71
N GLU A 103 -27.26 -38.05 20.39
CA GLU A 103 -26.21 -38.82 21.06
C GLU A 103 -25.00 -38.95 20.13
N GLU A 104 -23.87 -39.22 20.76
CA GLU A 104 -22.49 -38.85 20.43
C GLU A 104 -21.88 -39.42 19.13
N GLU A 105 -20.94 -38.67 18.54
CA GLU A 105 -19.69 -39.27 18.05
C GLU A 105 -18.53 -38.23 18.03
N PRO A 106 -17.55 -38.29 18.96
CA PRO A 106 -16.40 -37.39 18.99
C PRO A 106 -15.36 -37.64 17.88
N ASN A 107 -15.43 -38.77 17.17
CA ASN A 107 -14.41 -39.18 16.19
C ASN A 107 -14.49 -38.48 14.83
N GLN A 108 -15.67 -38.01 14.39
CA GLN A 108 -15.77 -37.26 13.12
C GLN A 108 -15.17 -35.85 13.20
N ARG A 109 -15.12 -35.23 14.39
CA ARG A 109 -14.56 -33.88 14.57
C ARG A 109 -13.03 -33.86 14.54
N GLN A 110 -12.37 -34.95 14.96
CA GLN A 110 -10.92 -35.08 14.85
C GLN A 110 -10.47 -35.26 13.38
N GLY A 111 -11.25 -35.97 12.56
CA GLY A 111 -11.01 -36.09 11.12
C GLY A 111 -11.15 -34.75 10.38
N LEU A 112 -12.09 -33.89 10.77
CA LEU A 112 -12.25 -32.57 10.15
C LEU A 112 -11.06 -31.65 10.45
N ALA A 113 -10.52 -31.70 11.68
CA ALA A 113 -9.38 -30.90 12.09
C ALA A 113 -8.08 -31.32 11.39
N SER A 114 -7.85 -32.63 11.19
CA SER A 114 -6.69 -33.11 10.43
C SER A 114 -6.76 -32.75 8.95
N VAL A 115 -7.96 -32.85 8.35
CA VAL A 115 -8.21 -32.44 6.96
C VAL A 115 -8.07 -30.93 6.79
N LEU A 116 -8.54 -30.12 7.75
CA LEU A 116 -8.35 -28.66 7.75
C LEU A 116 -6.86 -28.29 7.86
N CYS A 117 -6.10 -28.90 8.78
CA CYS A 117 -4.67 -28.68 8.89
C CYS A 117 -3.91 -29.05 7.61
N GLN A 118 -4.28 -30.17 6.96
CA GLN A 118 -3.68 -30.59 5.69
C GLN A 118 -4.01 -29.62 4.54
N LYS A 119 -5.28 -29.21 4.42
CA LYS A 119 -5.75 -28.23 3.43
C LYS A 119 -5.13 -26.85 3.67
N MET A 120 -4.90 -26.45 4.92
CA MET A 120 -4.22 -25.20 5.25
C MET A 120 -2.73 -25.23 4.90
N ASP A 121 -2.04 -26.35 5.09
CA ASP A 121 -0.64 -26.50 4.63
C ASP A 121 -0.56 -26.53 3.09
N GLU A 122 -1.55 -27.09 2.39
CA GLU A 122 -1.66 -27.00 0.91
C GLU A 122 -1.96 -25.57 0.44
N PHE A 123 -2.92 -24.89 1.07
CA PHE A 123 -3.28 -23.51 0.76
C PHE A 123 -2.13 -22.53 1.05
N SER A 124 -1.38 -22.73 2.13
CA SER A 124 -0.17 -21.97 2.44
C SER A 124 0.91 -22.17 1.36
N LYS A 125 1.11 -23.40 0.88
CA LYS A 125 2.05 -23.70 -0.22
C LYS A 125 1.61 -23.11 -1.56
N GLU A 126 0.30 -23.06 -1.84
CA GLU A 126 -0.24 -22.45 -3.06
C GLU A 126 -0.21 -20.92 -3.01
N ASN A 127 -0.56 -20.31 -1.88
CA ASN A 127 -0.43 -18.86 -1.69
C ASN A 127 1.03 -18.42 -1.71
N ALA A 128 1.96 -19.18 -1.13
CA ALA A 128 3.39 -18.90 -1.23
C ALA A 128 3.85 -18.91 -2.70
N LYS A 129 3.34 -19.82 -3.53
CA LYS A 129 3.61 -19.84 -4.99
C LYS A 129 2.94 -18.66 -5.71
N ALA A 130 1.70 -18.31 -5.39
CA ALA A 130 0.98 -17.19 -6.01
C ALA A 130 1.63 -15.83 -5.68
N HIS A 131 2.00 -15.62 -4.41
CA HIS A 131 2.76 -14.44 -3.98
C HIS A 131 4.14 -14.40 -4.66
N PHE A 132 4.83 -15.53 -4.80
CA PHE A 132 6.10 -15.64 -5.52
C PHE A 132 5.98 -15.23 -7.00
N TRP A 133 4.91 -15.62 -7.70
CA TRP A 133 4.67 -15.17 -9.08
C TRP A 133 4.31 -13.69 -9.18
N SER A 134 3.55 -13.14 -8.22
CA SER A 134 3.23 -11.70 -8.17
C SER A 134 4.45 -10.82 -7.84
N ALA A 135 5.34 -11.28 -6.95
CA ALA A 135 6.57 -10.58 -6.63
C ALA A 135 7.55 -10.57 -7.82
N ARG A 136 7.55 -11.64 -8.63
CA ARG A 136 8.38 -11.75 -9.83
C ARG A 136 7.90 -10.89 -10.99
N THR A 137 6.59 -10.66 -11.13
CA THR A 137 6.07 -9.67 -12.08
C THR A 137 6.33 -8.24 -11.62
N TRP A 138 6.30 -7.98 -10.30
CA TRP A 138 6.71 -6.69 -9.73
C TRP A 138 8.19 -6.35 -9.99
N SER A 139 9.10 -7.31 -9.87
CA SER A 139 10.54 -7.09 -10.10
C SER A 139 10.91 -6.85 -11.57
N ARG A 140 10.15 -7.37 -12.54
CA ARG A 140 10.45 -7.23 -13.98
C ARG A 140 9.95 -5.93 -14.63
N GLU A 141 9.03 -5.21 -14.00
CA GLU A 141 8.50 -3.94 -14.54
C GLU A 141 9.05 -2.70 -13.81
N ILE A 142 9.92 -2.89 -12.81
CA ILE A 142 10.76 -1.83 -12.22
C ILE A 142 12.05 -1.72 -13.06
N GLU A 143 11.92 -1.56 -14.37
CA GLU A 143 12.91 -0.79 -15.13
C GLU A 143 12.60 0.68 -14.81
N VAL A 144 13.13 1.15 -13.69
CA VAL A 144 13.23 2.58 -13.44
C VAL A 144 14.01 3.14 -14.62
N LYS A 145 13.41 4.07 -15.38
CA LYS A 145 14.16 4.88 -16.33
C LYS A 145 15.40 5.42 -15.59
N GLU A 146 16.57 4.93 -15.97
CA GLU A 146 17.89 5.12 -15.35
C GLU A 146 18.36 6.59 -15.23
N GLU A 147 17.51 7.56 -15.58
CA GLU A 147 17.88 8.98 -15.62
C GLU A 147 18.09 9.62 -14.23
N VAL A 148 17.61 9.00 -13.13
CA VAL A 148 17.83 9.54 -11.77
C VAL A 148 18.97 8.81 -11.04
N SER A 149 19.18 7.52 -11.29
CA SER A 149 20.26 6.73 -10.67
C SER A 149 21.65 7.08 -11.23
N ALA A 150 21.73 7.58 -12.46
CA ALA A 150 22.99 8.02 -13.06
C ALA A 150 23.63 9.19 -12.30
N TRP A 151 22.83 10.11 -11.73
CA TRP A 151 23.34 11.25 -10.97
C TRP A 151 23.88 10.86 -9.58
N GLU A 152 23.29 9.85 -8.92
CA GLU A 152 23.80 9.35 -7.63
C GLU A 152 25.06 8.49 -7.76
N LEU A 153 25.25 7.81 -8.89
CA LEU A 153 26.41 6.93 -9.11
C LEU A 153 27.61 7.64 -9.76
N GLU A 154 27.42 8.57 -10.71
CA GLU A 154 28.55 9.20 -11.42
C GLU A 154 29.23 10.34 -10.63
N GLU A 155 28.51 11.10 -9.80
CA GLU A 155 29.15 12.15 -8.96
C GLU A 155 29.78 11.61 -7.66
N SER A 156 29.53 10.33 -7.30
CA SER A 156 30.25 9.65 -6.21
C SER A 156 31.74 9.39 -6.52
N SER A 157 32.17 9.59 -7.77
CA SER A 157 33.58 9.48 -8.18
C SER A 157 34.44 10.65 -7.70
N CYS A 158 33.84 11.76 -7.26
CA CYS A 158 34.47 12.72 -6.37
C CYS A 158 34.34 12.22 -4.93
N GLY A 159 35.04 11.12 -4.60
CA GLY A 159 35.20 10.72 -3.21
C GLY A 159 35.65 11.95 -2.40
N PRO A 160 35.08 12.21 -1.21
CA PRO A 160 35.45 13.39 -0.43
C PRO A 160 36.93 13.29 -0.13
N ALA A 161 37.75 13.97 -0.94
CA ALA A 161 39.17 14.03 -0.73
C ALA A 161 39.39 14.56 0.69
N ARG A 162 40.34 13.94 1.36
CA ARG A 162 40.73 14.15 2.75
C ARG A 162 40.88 15.65 3.05
N PHE A 163 39.90 16.26 3.71
CA PHE A 163 40.03 17.64 4.17
C PHE A 163 39.74 17.72 5.65
N LEU A 164 40.80 17.54 6.42
CA LEU A 164 40.92 18.23 7.69
C LEU A 164 41.13 19.71 7.33
N PRO A 165 40.31 20.64 7.83
CA PRO A 165 40.56 22.05 7.56
C PRO A 165 41.93 22.43 8.12
N LEU A 166 42.73 23.09 7.28
CA LEU A 166 43.98 23.69 7.69
C LEU A 166 43.70 24.83 8.67
N PRO A 167 44.61 25.15 9.61
CA PRO A 167 44.48 26.33 10.46
C PRO A 167 44.23 27.59 9.62
N GLY A 168 43.19 28.36 9.99
CA GLY A 168 42.73 29.54 9.23
C GLY A 168 41.67 29.25 8.15
N ILE A 169 41.06 28.06 8.16
CA ILE A 169 39.90 27.70 7.32
C ILE A 169 38.69 27.46 8.23
N SER A 170 37.51 27.94 7.81
CA SER A 170 36.24 27.62 8.47
C SER A 170 35.51 26.47 7.78
N VAL A 171 34.69 25.73 8.51
CA VAL A 171 33.87 24.63 8.00
C VAL A 171 32.40 25.01 8.04
N LEU A 172 31.69 24.74 6.95
CA LEU A 172 30.27 25.04 6.78
C LEU A 172 29.41 23.78 6.88
N PHE A 173 28.27 23.87 7.55
CA PHE A 173 27.29 22.79 7.68
C PHE A 173 25.87 23.34 7.53
N PHE A 174 24.94 22.52 7.04
CA PHE A 174 23.52 22.79 7.27
C PHE A 174 23.19 22.52 8.74
N ALA A 175 22.38 23.38 9.37
CA ALA A 175 21.91 23.16 10.74
C ALA A 175 21.10 21.85 10.84
N GLU A 176 20.30 21.57 9.81
CA GLU A 176 19.48 20.36 9.70
C GLU A 176 19.74 19.65 8.36
N HIS A 177 19.90 18.32 8.41
CA HIS A 177 20.02 17.50 7.21
C HIS A 177 18.67 17.29 6.49
N THR A 178 17.58 17.30 7.25
CA THR A 178 16.23 17.13 6.71
C THR A 178 15.29 18.10 7.38
N ILE A 179 14.88 19.14 6.66
CA ILE A 179 13.89 20.09 7.17
C ILE A 179 12.52 19.61 6.71
N THR A 180 11.57 19.50 7.63
CA THR A 180 10.22 19.06 7.29
C THR A 180 9.24 20.20 7.55
N LYS A 181 8.51 20.61 6.51
CA LYS A 181 7.63 21.79 6.56
C LYS A 181 6.27 21.53 5.94
N GLN A 182 5.25 22.21 6.45
CA GLN A 182 3.96 22.26 5.79
C GLN A 182 4.03 23.29 4.65
N GLN A 183 3.48 22.93 3.50
CA GLN A 183 3.49 23.81 2.34
C GLN A 183 2.68 25.11 2.56
N THR A 184 1.79 25.13 3.56
CA THR A 184 0.99 26.28 3.97
C THR A 184 1.78 27.34 4.75
N GLU A 185 3.01 27.06 5.16
CA GLU A 185 3.87 28.01 5.89
C GLU A 185 4.44 29.14 5.00
N GLY A 186 4.32 29.03 3.67
CA GLY A 186 4.64 30.10 2.71
C GLY A 186 6.14 30.29 2.41
N SER A 187 7.03 30.06 3.37
CA SER A 187 8.47 30.04 3.16
C SER A 187 9.18 29.08 4.12
N ILE A 188 10.35 28.62 3.71
CA ILE A 188 11.25 27.81 4.54
C ILE A 188 12.61 28.49 4.63
N ASP A 189 13.07 28.71 5.85
CA ASP A 189 14.40 29.25 6.11
C ASP A 189 15.39 28.11 6.36
N VAL A 190 16.36 28.01 5.46
CA VAL A 190 17.45 27.03 5.54
C VAL A 190 18.64 27.69 6.21
N THR A 191 18.97 27.24 7.43
CA THR A 191 20.09 27.79 8.20
C THR A 191 21.39 27.03 7.91
N LEU A 192 22.43 27.78 7.55
CA LEU A 192 23.81 27.30 7.48
C LEU A 192 24.58 27.77 8.73
N LEU A 193 25.44 26.90 9.23
CA LEU A 193 26.33 27.15 10.35
C LEU A 193 27.79 27.16 9.87
N ARG A 194 28.60 28.03 10.46
CA ARG A 194 30.03 28.21 10.18
C ARG A 194 30.83 28.09 11.46
N VAL A 195 31.80 27.18 11.47
CA VAL A 195 32.67 26.89 12.62
C VAL A 195 34.14 27.06 12.21
N GLY A 196 35.00 27.57 13.09
CA GLY A 196 36.43 27.79 12.83
C GLY A 196 36.79 29.26 12.71
N ASP A 197 37.60 29.64 11.72
CA ASP A 197 38.02 31.04 11.52
C ASP A 197 36.87 31.91 11.00
N LEU A 198 36.36 32.80 11.86
CA LEU A 198 35.30 33.76 11.55
C LEU A 198 35.83 35.13 11.14
N SER A 199 37.15 35.34 11.03
CA SER A 199 37.75 36.65 10.75
C SER A 199 37.47 37.18 9.34
N CYS A 200 37.26 36.29 8.37
CA CYS A 200 37.03 36.63 6.98
C CYS A 200 35.56 36.49 6.59
N GLU A 201 35.09 37.29 5.63
CA GLU A 201 33.79 37.06 4.99
C GLU A 201 33.82 35.76 4.16
N VAL A 202 32.73 34.99 4.23
CA VAL A 202 32.54 33.80 3.41
C VAL A 202 31.16 33.87 2.77
N SER A 203 31.09 33.63 1.47
CA SER A 203 29.85 33.65 0.70
C SER A 203 29.58 32.27 0.11
N VAL A 204 28.38 31.74 0.29
CA VAL A 204 27.97 30.40 -0.15
C VAL A 204 26.87 30.53 -1.19
N LYS A 205 27.13 30.04 -2.40
CA LYS A 205 26.11 29.93 -3.45
C LYS A 205 25.28 28.66 -3.23
N LEU A 206 23.99 28.84 -3.10
CA LEU A 206 23.00 27.78 -2.87
C LEU A 206 22.05 27.69 -4.05
N ALA A 207 21.61 26.47 -4.35
CA ALA A 207 20.55 26.23 -5.31
C ALA A 207 19.61 25.10 -4.86
N THR A 208 18.34 25.25 -5.21
CA THR A 208 17.33 24.20 -5.07
C THR A 208 17.40 23.24 -6.26
N VAL A 209 17.35 21.93 -5.99
CA VAL A 209 17.27 20.86 -6.98
C VAL A 209 15.91 20.19 -6.85
N VAL A 210 15.24 20.05 -8.00
CA VAL A 210 13.93 19.38 -8.10
C VAL A 210 14.08 17.92 -7.69
N GLY A 211 13.32 17.52 -6.67
CA GLY A 211 13.13 16.12 -6.31
C GLY A 211 11.77 15.61 -6.81
N THR A 212 10.98 15.04 -5.89
CA THR A 212 9.58 14.71 -6.17
C THR A 212 8.65 15.92 -6.06
N ALA A 213 9.08 16.97 -5.37
CA ALA A 213 8.44 18.28 -5.39
C ALA A 213 8.77 18.97 -6.72
N LYS A 214 7.74 19.33 -7.50
CA LYS A 214 7.93 20.05 -8.76
C LYS A 214 8.09 21.55 -8.47
N ALA A 215 9.10 22.17 -9.07
CA ALA A 215 9.23 23.63 -9.09
C ALA A 215 7.96 24.28 -9.66
N GLU A 216 7.69 25.52 -9.25
CA GLU A 216 6.52 26.34 -9.61
C GLU A 216 5.16 25.83 -9.13
N ASN A 217 5.07 24.58 -8.67
CA ASN A 217 3.86 24.02 -8.07
C ASN A 217 4.00 23.82 -6.55
N CYS A 218 5.20 23.46 -6.08
CA CYS A 218 5.46 23.19 -4.67
C CYS A 218 6.34 24.25 -4.02
N PHE A 219 7.33 24.74 -4.75
CA PHE A 219 8.27 25.77 -4.30
C PHE A 219 8.74 26.56 -5.51
N LYS A 220 9.20 27.78 -5.29
CA LYS A 220 9.87 28.59 -6.31
C LYS A 220 11.34 28.19 -6.37
N GLU A 221 11.84 27.86 -7.55
CA GLU A 221 13.26 27.54 -7.70
C GLU A 221 14.09 28.80 -7.40
N VAL A 222 15.01 28.70 -6.44
CA VAL A 222 15.84 29.82 -6.00
C VAL A 222 17.30 29.44 -6.12
N LYS A 223 18.07 30.34 -6.77
CA LYS A 223 19.52 30.40 -6.67
C LYS A 223 19.87 31.66 -5.91
N GLY A 224 20.62 31.53 -4.82
CA GLY A 224 20.96 32.68 -3.98
C GLY A 224 22.31 32.56 -3.30
N LEU A 225 22.64 33.62 -2.57
CA LEU A 225 23.90 33.78 -1.87
C LEU A 225 23.64 33.92 -0.37
N ALA A 226 24.14 32.97 0.42
CA ALA A 226 24.21 33.11 1.86
C ALA A 226 25.57 33.73 2.22
N VAL A 227 25.56 34.96 2.74
CA VAL A 227 26.77 35.68 3.12
C VAL A 227 26.97 35.56 4.63
N PHE A 228 28.18 35.18 5.04
CA PHE A 228 28.65 35.20 6.41
C PHE A 228 29.58 36.41 6.58
N PRO A 229 29.09 37.53 7.14
CA PRO A 229 29.95 38.66 7.51
C PRO A 229 31.09 38.22 8.44
N PRO A 230 32.18 38.99 8.52
CA PRO A 230 33.19 38.79 9.55
C PRO A 230 32.56 38.73 10.95
N GLY A 231 32.85 37.67 11.70
CA GLY A 231 32.28 37.39 13.02
C GLY A 231 30.95 36.65 13.04
N ALA A 232 30.29 36.44 11.89
CA ALA A 232 29.02 35.71 11.82
C ALA A 232 29.24 34.19 11.71
N SER A 233 28.52 33.45 12.57
CA SER A 233 28.55 31.99 12.61
C SER A 233 27.34 31.32 11.98
N SER A 234 26.30 32.06 11.62
CA SER A 234 25.11 31.55 10.95
C SER A 234 24.68 32.46 9.81
N ALA A 235 24.07 31.86 8.79
CA ALA A 235 23.44 32.57 7.69
C ALA A 235 22.18 31.80 7.27
N THR A 236 21.12 32.50 6.91
CA THR A 236 19.85 31.90 6.47
C THR A 236 19.64 32.07 4.98
N PHE A 237 18.98 31.08 4.37
CA PHE A 237 18.59 31.07 2.97
C PHE A 237 17.12 30.70 2.87
N SER A 238 16.28 31.66 2.46
CA SER A 238 14.83 31.46 2.40
C SER A 238 14.39 30.93 1.04
N VAL A 239 13.55 29.90 1.02
CA VAL A 239 12.90 29.36 -0.18
C VAL A 239 11.39 29.56 -0.05
N GLU A 240 10.78 30.21 -1.04
CA GLU A 240 9.34 30.45 -1.10
C GLU A 240 8.59 29.13 -1.40
N LEU A 241 7.68 28.74 -0.50
CA LEU A 241 6.80 27.59 -0.65
C LEU A 241 5.47 28.06 -1.24
N LEU A 242 5.03 27.41 -2.32
CA LEU A 242 3.81 27.80 -3.00
C LEU A 242 2.65 26.99 -2.42
N PRO A 243 1.63 27.59 -1.78
CA PRO A 243 0.50 26.83 -1.24
C PRO A 243 -0.23 26.09 -2.37
N HIS A 244 -0.75 24.90 -2.07
CA HIS A 244 -1.57 24.14 -3.01
C HIS A 244 -2.91 23.76 -2.37
N ASP A 245 -4.01 24.12 -3.04
CA ASP A 245 -5.40 23.90 -2.59
C ASP A 245 -5.87 22.44 -2.61
N GLY A 246 -4.95 21.46 -2.64
CA GLY A 246 -5.30 20.05 -2.79
C GLY A 246 -4.44 19.14 -1.93
N PHE A 247 -4.92 17.91 -1.75
CA PHE A 247 -4.13 16.85 -1.14
C PHE A 247 -2.88 16.58 -1.99
N ILE A 248 -1.73 16.79 -1.39
CA ILE A 248 -0.44 16.40 -1.98
C ILE A 248 0.10 15.25 -1.14
N SER A 249 0.52 14.17 -1.81
CA SER A 249 1.36 13.17 -1.19
C SER A 249 2.67 13.81 -0.71
N GLN A 250 3.36 13.21 0.25
CA GLN A 250 4.68 13.69 0.65
C GLN A 250 5.58 13.88 -0.57
N ARG A 251 6.24 15.04 -0.63
CA ARG A 251 7.20 15.39 -1.69
C ARG A 251 8.47 15.93 -1.04
N PHE A 252 9.56 15.92 -1.77
CA PHE A 252 10.80 16.54 -1.32
C PHE A 252 11.52 17.24 -2.45
N PHE A 253 12.31 18.24 -2.09
CA PHE A 253 13.35 18.83 -2.93
C PHE A 253 14.64 18.92 -2.11
N VAL A 254 15.74 19.25 -2.77
CA VAL A 254 17.06 19.30 -2.13
C VAL A 254 17.60 20.72 -2.26
N VAL A 255 18.19 21.25 -1.19
CA VAL A 255 18.99 22.48 -1.23
C VAL A 255 20.44 22.05 -1.10
N HIS A 256 21.27 22.42 -2.08
CA HIS A 256 22.67 22.03 -2.11
C HIS A 256 23.57 23.27 -2.27
N VAL A 257 24.82 23.11 -1.85
CA VAL A 257 25.85 24.12 -2.05
C VAL A 257 26.48 23.95 -3.42
N GLU A 258 26.29 24.93 -4.31
CA GLU A 258 26.92 24.95 -5.64
C GLU A 258 28.40 25.37 -5.54
N ARG A 259 28.68 26.41 -4.76
CA ARG A 259 30.04 26.97 -4.66
C ARG A 259 30.26 27.76 -3.39
N ILE A 260 31.42 27.58 -2.76
CA ILE A 260 31.90 28.44 -1.68
C ILE A 260 32.86 29.49 -2.24
N ILE A 261 32.72 30.74 -1.80
CA ILE A 261 33.61 31.87 -2.09
C ILE A 261 34.21 32.34 -0.76
N GLY A 262 35.53 32.30 -0.63
CA GLY A 262 36.25 32.64 0.60
C GLY A 262 37.06 31.47 1.17
N LYS A 263 37.64 31.66 2.37
CA LYS A 263 38.44 30.63 3.07
C LYS A 263 37.55 29.73 3.93
N ALA A 264 36.72 28.93 3.27
CA ALA A 264 35.92 27.91 3.93
C ALA A 264 35.83 26.62 3.11
N THR A 265 35.61 25.52 3.80
CA THR A 265 35.39 24.18 3.23
C THR A 265 34.03 23.65 3.67
N MET A 266 33.39 22.82 2.83
CA MET A 266 32.17 22.12 3.26
C MET A 266 32.51 21.05 4.30
N GLY A 267 31.66 20.94 5.31
CA GLY A 267 31.65 19.81 6.24
C GLY A 267 30.99 18.57 5.64
N GLY A 268 30.64 17.61 6.50
CA GLY A 268 30.06 16.32 6.09
C GLY A 268 28.66 16.40 5.44
N CYS A 269 27.95 17.52 5.58
CA CYS A 269 26.61 17.72 5.01
C CYS A 269 26.64 18.80 3.92
N PHE A 270 26.69 18.40 2.65
CA PHE A 270 26.75 19.31 1.50
C PHE A 270 25.37 19.67 0.90
N PHE A 271 24.32 19.02 1.40
CA PHE A 271 22.93 19.31 1.06
C PHE A 271 22.02 19.16 2.27
N THR A 272 20.85 19.78 2.20
CA THR A 272 19.72 19.50 3.09
C THR A 272 18.51 19.09 2.26
N ARG A 273 17.75 18.11 2.74
CA ARG A 273 16.53 17.63 2.09
C ARG A 273 15.34 18.32 2.71
N VAL A 274 14.59 19.09 1.92
CA VAL A 274 13.34 19.68 2.36
C VAL A 274 12.20 18.73 2.05
N ARG A 275 11.55 18.21 3.09
CA ARG A 275 10.35 17.36 2.99
C ARG A 275 9.10 18.22 3.17
N LEU A 276 8.26 18.23 2.14
CA LEU A 276 6.94 18.83 2.19
C LEU A 276 5.94 17.79 2.70
N LEU A 277 5.31 18.12 3.82
CA LEU A 277 4.29 17.29 4.42
C LEU A 277 3.02 17.27 3.59
N PRO A 278 2.24 16.18 3.65
CA PRO A 278 0.90 16.18 3.11
C PRO A 278 0.09 17.29 3.76
N SER A 279 -0.38 18.24 2.94
CA SER A 279 -1.34 19.26 3.35
C SER A 279 -2.71 18.98 2.73
N GLY A 280 -3.76 19.42 3.42
CA GLY A 280 -5.14 19.28 2.99
C GLY A 280 -5.79 17.93 3.32
N VAL A 281 -7.08 17.84 3.00
CA VAL A 281 -7.91 16.66 3.28
C VAL A 281 -8.00 15.79 2.02
N TRP A 282 -7.78 14.49 2.18
CA TRP A 282 -8.02 13.49 1.15
C TRP A 282 -9.42 12.89 1.26
N PRO A 283 -10.15 12.66 0.15
CA PRO A 283 -9.90 13.18 -1.19
C PRO A 283 -9.99 14.72 -1.28
N PRO A 284 -9.28 15.34 -2.25
CA PRO A 284 -9.26 16.80 -2.38
C PRO A 284 -10.64 17.39 -2.64
N GLY A 285 -10.94 18.52 -1.99
CA GLY A 285 -12.23 19.22 -2.07
C GLY A 285 -13.21 18.88 -0.94
N LEU A 286 -12.81 18.05 0.02
CA LEU A 286 -13.56 17.83 1.26
C LEU A 286 -13.14 18.79 2.36
N LEU A 287 -14.06 19.05 3.28
CA LEU A 287 -13.77 19.76 4.52
C LEU A 287 -13.26 18.77 5.59
N PRO A 288 -12.39 19.18 6.52
CA PRO A 288 -11.93 18.32 7.62
C PRO A 288 -13.10 17.73 8.42
N GLU A 289 -14.15 18.53 8.64
CA GLU A 289 -15.38 18.14 9.35
C GLU A 289 -16.09 16.95 8.70
N ASP A 290 -16.03 16.80 7.38
CA ASP A 290 -16.68 15.69 6.66
C ASP A 290 -15.98 14.36 7.00
N VAL A 291 -14.67 14.37 7.25
CA VAL A 291 -13.85 13.17 7.51
C VAL A 291 -13.77 12.84 9.00
N GLU A 292 -13.66 13.85 9.86
CA GLU A 292 -13.49 13.68 11.30
C GLU A 292 -14.77 13.20 12.00
N ASN A 293 -15.94 13.38 11.37
CA ASN A 293 -17.19 12.90 11.93
C ASN A 293 -17.16 11.36 12.08
N PRO A 294 -17.34 10.81 13.30
CA PRO A 294 -17.32 9.36 13.51
C PRO A 294 -18.45 8.65 12.76
N ALA A 295 -19.58 9.33 12.53
CA ALA A 295 -20.75 8.84 11.83
C ALA A 295 -21.14 9.81 10.69
N PRO A 296 -20.36 9.86 9.59
CA PRO A 296 -20.60 10.80 8.52
C PRO A 296 -21.97 10.55 7.89
N THR A 297 -22.65 11.65 7.55
CA THR A 297 -23.96 11.56 6.90
C THR A 297 -23.84 10.87 5.54
N ARG A 298 -24.95 10.33 5.03
CA ARG A 298 -24.97 9.71 3.68
C ARG A 298 -24.51 10.68 2.59
N LEU A 299 -24.87 11.95 2.73
CA LEU A 299 -24.44 13.00 1.81
C LEU A 299 -22.92 13.18 1.87
N ALA A 300 -22.33 13.17 3.06
CA ALA A 300 -20.88 13.24 3.23
C ALA A 300 -20.17 12.05 2.55
N ARG A 301 -20.67 10.82 2.70
CA ARG A 301 -20.12 9.65 1.99
C ARG A 301 -20.19 9.78 0.47
N LEU A 302 -21.34 10.22 -0.06
CA LEU A 302 -21.47 10.46 -1.51
C LEU A 302 -20.55 11.58 -1.99
N LYS A 303 -20.39 12.65 -1.20
CA LYS A 303 -19.40 13.71 -1.46
C LYS A 303 -17.98 13.15 -1.47
N MET A 304 -17.62 12.24 -0.55
CA MET A 304 -16.31 11.59 -0.52
C MET A 304 -16.07 10.75 -1.79
N VAL A 305 -17.05 9.93 -2.20
CA VAL A 305 -16.94 9.14 -3.45
C VAL A 305 -16.81 10.05 -4.66
N TRP A 306 -17.60 11.13 -4.70
CA TRP A 306 -17.52 12.09 -5.80
C TRP A 306 -16.18 12.82 -5.83
N ALA A 307 -15.65 13.26 -4.68
CA ALA A 307 -14.34 13.88 -4.58
C ALA A 307 -13.22 12.90 -5.00
N PHE A 308 -13.31 11.64 -4.56
CA PHE A 308 -12.41 10.55 -4.96
C PHE A 308 -12.44 10.32 -6.48
N ALA A 309 -13.64 10.23 -7.05
CA ALA A 309 -13.82 10.07 -8.49
C ALA A 309 -13.31 11.28 -9.27
N ALA A 310 -13.65 12.49 -8.83
CA ALA A 310 -13.21 13.74 -9.44
C ALA A 310 -11.68 13.85 -9.44
N MET A 311 -11.01 13.45 -8.35
CA MET A 311 -9.55 13.36 -8.27
C MET A 311 -8.99 12.42 -9.35
N LEU A 312 -9.57 11.21 -9.51
CA LEU A 312 -9.13 10.25 -10.53
C LEU A 312 -9.42 10.73 -11.96
N LEU A 313 -10.56 11.39 -12.17
CA LEU A 313 -10.97 11.95 -13.46
C LEU A 313 -10.05 13.12 -13.87
N ARG A 314 -9.74 14.04 -12.96
CA ARG A 314 -8.82 15.17 -13.20
C ARG A 314 -7.44 14.69 -13.62
N ARG A 315 -6.93 13.62 -12.99
CA ARG A 315 -5.60 13.07 -13.29
C ARG A 315 -5.48 12.52 -14.73
N ARG A 316 -6.59 12.13 -15.37
CA ARG A 316 -6.57 11.55 -16.72
C ARG A 316 -6.59 12.58 -17.86
N GLY A 317 -7.02 13.81 -17.60
CA GLY A 317 -7.10 14.88 -18.60
C GLY A 317 -7.83 14.42 -19.88
N ILE A 318 -7.19 14.64 -21.03
CA ILE A 318 -7.74 14.36 -22.39
C ILE A 318 -8.19 12.90 -22.56
N LYS A 319 -7.60 11.94 -21.82
CA LYS A 319 -7.98 10.52 -21.92
C LYS A 319 -9.42 10.26 -21.48
N LEU A 320 -9.99 11.11 -20.61
CA LEU A 320 -11.37 10.97 -20.15
C LEU A 320 -12.38 11.09 -21.30
N TRP A 321 -12.20 12.09 -22.17
CA TRP A 321 -13.09 12.31 -23.31
C TRP A 321 -13.11 11.12 -24.27
N LYS A 322 -11.98 10.44 -24.47
CA LYS A 322 -11.91 9.22 -25.29
C LYS A 322 -12.73 8.08 -24.68
N VAL A 323 -12.71 7.94 -23.35
CA VAL A 323 -13.52 6.93 -22.64
C VAL A 323 -15.00 7.27 -22.75
N LEU A 324 -15.39 8.53 -22.50
CA LEU A 324 -16.79 8.96 -22.62
C LEU A 324 -17.33 8.79 -24.06
N ALA A 325 -16.55 9.18 -25.07
CA ALA A 325 -16.91 8.97 -26.46
C ALA A 325 -17.08 7.49 -26.80
N SER A 326 -16.21 6.62 -26.28
CA SER A 326 -16.35 5.17 -26.47
C SER A 326 -17.62 4.61 -25.81
N ILE A 327 -18.01 5.12 -24.64
CA ILE A 327 -19.24 4.70 -23.96
C ILE A 327 -20.47 5.12 -24.78
N VAL A 328 -20.53 6.39 -25.18
CA VAL A 328 -21.63 6.91 -26.00
C VAL A 328 -21.76 6.13 -27.31
N TRP A 329 -20.64 5.80 -27.95
CA TRP A 329 -20.65 5.01 -29.18
C TRP A 329 -21.16 3.58 -28.96
N LEU A 330 -20.69 2.89 -27.91
CA LEU A 330 -21.12 1.53 -27.58
C LEU A 330 -22.63 1.47 -27.31
N ASP A 331 -23.16 2.46 -26.58
CA ASP A 331 -24.60 2.56 -26.29
C ASP A 331 -25.43 2.86 -27.53
N PHE A 332 -24.99 3.85 -28.31
CA PHE A 332 -25.63 4.19 -29.57
C PHE A 332 -25.68 2.96 -30.49
N HIS A 333 -24.55 2.27 -30.67
CA HIS A 333 -24.46 1.07 -31.47
C HIS A 333 -25.41 -0.02 -30.97
N GLY A 334 -25.37 -0.34 -29.68
CA GLY A 334 -26.19 -1.38 -29.07
C GLY A 334 -27.69 -1.13 -29.22
N VAL A 335 -28.15 0.09 -28.98
CA VAL A 335 -29.57 0.46 -29.02
C VAL A 335 -30.06 0.68 -30.45
N VAL A 336 -29.33 1.40 -31.29
CA VAL A 336 -29.80 1.75 -32.64
C VAL A 336 -29.70 0.53 -33.56
N MET A 337 -28.60 -0.21 -33.53
CA MET A 337 -28.35 -1.22 -34.56
C MET A 337 -29.07 -2.53 -34.31
N ASN A 338 -29.06 -3.03 -33.07
CA ASN A 338 -29.82 -4.24 -32.74
C ASN A 338 -31.32 -3.97 -32.89
N THR A 339 -31.77 -2.78 -32.55
CA THR A 339 -33.21 -2.53 -32.42
C THR A 339 -33.85 -1.99 -33.70
N LEU A 340 -33.24 -1.01 -34.39
CA LEU A 340 -33.79 -0.55 -35.68
C LEU A 340 -33.35 -1.44 -36.84
N LEU A 341 -32.04 -1.65 -37.00
CA LEU A 341 -31.52 -2.19 -38.25
C LEU A 341 -31.84 -3.68 -38.39
N LEU A 342 -31.83 -4.43 -37.30
CA LEU A 342 -32.18 -5.84 -37.31
C LEU A 342 -33.71 -6.04 -37.25
N ASN A 343 -34.39 -5.51 -36.24
CA ASN A 343 -35.79 -5.87 -36.03
C ASN A 343 -36.74 -5.09 -36.94
N TYR A 344 -36.58 -3.77 -37.08
CA TYR A 344 -37.49 -3.00 -37.93
C TYR A 344 -37.32 -3.34 -39.42
N ALA A 345 -36.08 -3.33 -39.91
CA ALA A 345 -35.83 -3.56 -41.33
C ALA A 345 -36.13 -5.00 -41.75
N ILE A 346 -35.87 -6.01 -40.92
CA ILE A 346 -36.16 -7.40 -41.32
C ILE A 346 -37.67 -7.66 -41.24
N TYR A 347 -38.34 -7.28 -40.15
CA TYR A 347 -39.76 -7.63 -40.00
C TYR A 347 -40.68 -6.77 -40.84
N ASP A 348 -40.51 -5.45 -40.89
CA ASP A 348 -41.43 -4.59 -41.64
C ASP A 348 -41.09 -4.61 -43.14
N PHE A 349 -39.81 -4.51 -43.54
CA PHE A 349 -39.47 -4.48 -44.97
C PHE A 349 -39.45 -5.85 -45.64
N CYS A 350 -38.84 -6.88 -45.04
CA CYS A 350 -38.70 -8.17 -45.71
C CYS A 350 -39.99 -9.01 -45.67
N LEU A 351 -40.81 -8.90 -44.61
CA LEU A 351 -42.02 -9.72 -44.51
C LEU A 351 -43.27 -9.06 -45.11
N THR A 352 -43.39 -7.72 -45.10
CA THR A 352 -44.67 -7.09 -45.48
C THR A 352 -44.72 -6.49 -46.88
N LYS A 353 -43.60 -6.11 -47.51
CA LYS A 353 -43.61 -5.29 -48.75
C LYS A 353 -42.64 -5.68 -49.86
N ALA A 354 -41.64 -6.53 -49.62
CA ALA A 354 -40.60 -6.83 -50.60
C ALA A 354 -40.80 -8.20 -51.26
N SER A 355 -40.60 -8.30 -52.58
CA SER A 355 -40.37 -9.59 -53.23
C SER A 355 -39.12 -10.23 -52.62
N PHE A 356 -39.10 -11.57 -52.54
CA PHE A 356 -37.98 -12.34 -52.02
C PHE A 356 -36.61 -11.89 -52.59
N GLU A 357 -36.60 -11.53 -53.88
CA GLU A 357 -35.45 -11.00 -54.60
C GLU A 357 -34.87 -9.70 -53.99
N ALA A 358 -35.73 -8.74 -53.62
CA ALA A 358 -35.29 -7.50 -52.99
C ALA A 358 -34.72 -7.72 -51.58
N ALA A 359 -35.20 -8.74 -50.85
CA ALA A 359 -34.62 -9.13 -49.57
C ALA A 359 -33.22 -9.75 -49.75
N CYS A 360 -33.04 -10.64 -50.74
CA CYS A 360 -31.75 -11.24 -51.07
C CYS A 360 -30.66 -10.22 -51.42
N HIS A 361 -31.01 -9.14 -52.12
CA HIS A 361 -30.05 -8.08 -52.45
C HIS A 361 -29.64 -7.22 -51.25
N ARG A 362 -30.52 -7.05 -50.25
CA ARG A 362 -30.28 -6.15 -49.11
C ARG A 362 -29.65 -6.84 -47.91
N LEU A 363 -29.89 -8.14 -47.72
CA LEU A 363 -29.34 -8.90 -46.61
C LEU A 363 -27.80 -8.82 -46.51
N PRO A 364 -27.02 -8.92 -47.61
CA PRO A 364 -25.57 -8.79 -47.56
C PRO A 364 -25.11 -7.43 -47.06
N PHE A 365 -25.81 -6.34 -47.41
CA PHE A 365 -25.50 -4.99 -46.90
C PHE A 365 -25.76 -4.88 -45.41
N ILE A 366 -26.85 -5.48 -44.91
CA ILE A 366 -27.15 -5.52 -43.46
C ILE A 366 -26.07 -6.32 -42.72
N VAL A 367 -25.64 -7.46 -43.27
CA VAL A 367 -24.56 -8.29 -42.70
C VAL A 367 -23.23 -7.54 -42.70
N LEU A 368 -22.87 -6.89 -43.82
CA LEU A 368 -21.63 -6.11 -43.91
C LEU A 368 -21.64 -4.92 -42.94
N ALA A 369 -22.76 -4.18 -42.87
CA ALA A 369 -22.93 -3.10 -41.91
C ALA A 369 -22.74 -3.62 -40.47
N LYS A 370 -23.37 -4.74 -40.12
CA LYS A 370 -23.22 -5.37 -38.80
C LYS A 370 -21.78 -5.79 -38.52
N LEU A 371 -21.06 -6.33 -39.51
CA LEU A 371 -19.66 -6.74 -39.35
C LEU A 371 -18.74 -5.54 -39.10
N VAL A 372 -18.88 -4.47 -39.90
CA VAL A 372 -18.14 -3.21 -39.69
C VAL A 372 -18.40 -2.68 -38.28
N LEU A 373 -19.64 -2.70 -37.84
CA LEU A 373 -20.00 -2.16 -36.54
C LEU A 373 -19.49 -3.02 -35.38
N VAL A 374 -19.50 -4.35 -35.49
CA VAL A 374 -18.85 -5.24 -34.51
C VAL A 374 -17.34 -4.96 -34.42
N CYS A 375 -16.69 -4.64 -35.53
CA CYS A 375 -15.29 -4.22 -35.52
C CYS A 375 -15.10 -2.89 -34.76
N VAL A 376 -15.97 -1.89 -34.99
CA VAL A 376 -15.90 -0.61 -34.26
C VAL A 376 -16.24 -0.81 -32.77
N ASP A 377 -17.20 -1.67 -32.44
CA ASP A 377 -17.57 -2.03 -31.07
C ASP A 377 -16.38 -2.67 -30.33
N ARG A 378 -15.68 -3.61 -30.98
CA ARG A 378 -14.44 -4.20 -30.45
C ARG A 378 -13.33 -3.17 -30.26
N LEU A 379 -13.17 -2.23 -31.19
CA LEU A 379 -12.21 -1.15 -31.05
C LEU A 379 -12.57 -0.23 -29.88
N ALA A 380 -13.84 0.17 -29.75
CA ALA A 380 -14.33 0.99 -28.65
C ALA A 380 -14.17 0.28 -27.29
N SER A 381 -14.45 -1.03 -27.24
CA SER A 381 -14.24 -1.86 -26.06
C SER A 381 -12.75 -1.97 -25.68
N HIS A 382 -11.86 -2.12 -26.67
CA HIS A 382 -10.42 -2.11 -26.46
C HIS A 382 -9.91 -0.74 -25.98
N VAL A 383 -10.40 0.36 -26.55
CA VAL A 383 -10.07 1.72 -26.08
C VAL A 383 -10.57 1.91 -24.64
N LYS A 384 -11.79 1.45 -24.33
CA LYS A 384 -12.35 1.48 -22.97
C LYS A 384 -11.48 0.67 -22.00
N SER A 385 -11.07 -0.57 -22.32
CA SER A 385 -10.25 -1.40 -21.43
C SER A 385 -8.84 -0.84 -21.24
N ALA A 386 -8.17 -0.46 -22.34
CA ALA A 386 -6.81 0.10 -22.31
C ALA A 386 -6.77 1.42 -21.54
N MET A 387 -7.78 2.26 -21.71
CA MET A 387 -7.82 3.55 -21.04
C MET A 387 -8.37 3.45 -19.61
N THR A 388 -9.23 2.48 -19.26
CA THR A 388 -9.74 2.30 -17.88
C THR A 388 -8.68 1.80 -16.90
N GLY A 389 -7.58 1.21 -17.36
CA GLY A 389 -6.27 1.17 -16.68
C GLY A 389 -6.30 0.92 -15.17
N ASN A 390 -6.79 -0.25 -14.74
CA ASN A 390 -6.97 -0.62 -13.32
C ASN A 390 -5.69 -0.51 -12.49
N LEU A 391 -4.55 -0.95 -13.05
CA LEU A 391 -3.29 -1.07 -12.31
C LEU A 391 -2.74 0.30 -11.87
N SER A 392 -2.89 1.34 -12.70
CA SER A 392 -2.27 2.65 -12.43
C SER A 392 -2.93 3.41 -11.26
N THR A 393 -4.25 3.32 -11.13
CA THR A 393 -5.01 4.03 -10.09
C THR A 393 -4.92 3.29 -8.76
N THR A 394 -5.00 1.96 -8.79
CA THR A 394 -4.80 1.12 -7.61
C THR A 394 -3.39 1.29 -7.06
N ARG A 395 -2.36 1.24 -7.93
CA ARG A 395 -0.96 1.44 -7.52
C ARG A 395 -0.73 2.82 -6.88
N LEU A 396 -1.28 3.89 -7.46
CA LEU A 396 -1.18 5.22 -6.86
C LEU A 396 -1.75 5.22 -5.43
N LEU A 397 -2.94 4.65 -5.26
CA LEU A 397 -3.60 4.69 -3.96
C LEU A 397 -2.86 3.79 -2.94
N GLN A 398 -2.32 2.67 -3.39
CA GLN A 398 -1.43 1.82 -2.59
C GLN A 398 -0.17 2.57 -2.16
N GLU A 399 0.48 3.31 -3.06
CA GLU A 399 1.64 4.14 -2.75
C GLU A 399 1.29 5.23 -1.72
N VAL A 400 0.14 5.90 -1.86
CA VAL A 400 -0.32 6.92 -0.88
C VAL A 400 -0.59 6.29 0.49
N VAL A 401 -1.29 5.16 0.55
CA VAL A 401 -1.61 4.44 1.78
C VAL A 401 -0.34 3.91 2.44
N LEU A 402 0.60 3.35 1.67
CA LEU A 402 1.91 2.90 2.16
C LEU A 402 2.73 4.06 2.71
N HIS A 403 2.85 5.16 1.97
CA HIS A 403 3.56 6.35 2.45
C HIS A 403 2.94 6.90 3.74
N ARG A 404 1.60 6.92 3.84
CA ARG A 404 0.96 7.38 5.07
C ARG A 404 1.21 6.42 6.23
N TYR A 405 1.15 5.11 6.00
CA TYR A 405 1.47 4.12 7.03
C TYR A 405 2.88 4.30 7.59
N LEU A 406 3.87 4.53 6.71
CA LEU A 406 5.26 4.76 7.12
C LEU A 406 5.47 6.06 7.92
N GLN A 407 4.51 6.99 7.88
CA GLN A 407 4.54 8.23 8.69
C GLN A 407 3.79 8.10 10.03
N LEU A 408 2.93 7.09 10.18
CA LEU A 408 2.20 6.85 11.41
C LEU A 408 3.12 6.17 12.44
N SER A 409 2.92 6.48 13.72
CA SER A 409 3.63 5.80 14.81
C SER A 409 3.21 4.33 14.93
N SER A 410 4.16 3.45 15.28
CA SER A 410 3.97 2.01 15.45
C SER A 410 2.77 1.62 16.32
N ASP A 411 2.45 2.46 17.31
CA ASP A 411 1.47 2.15 18.34
C ASP A 411 0.02 2.28 17.86
N VAL A 412 -0.21 2.84 16.66
CA VAL A 412 -1.52 3.33 16.26
C VAL A 412 -2.26 2.39 15.30
N LEU A 413 -1.57 1.45 14.65
CA LEU A 413 -2.24 0.54 13.72
C LEU A 413 -1.59 -0.84 13.66
N HIS A 414 -2.42 -1.88 13.87
CA HIS A 414 -2.02 -3.25 13.62
C HIS A 414 -1.68 -3.45 12.14
N LEU A 415 -0.55 -4.11 11.88
CA LEU A 415 -0.09 -4.44 10.52
C LEU A 415 -1.17 -5.15 9.70
N GLY A 416 -1.95 -6.04 10.33
CA GLY A 416 -3.07 -6.74 9.67
C GLY A 416 -4.12 -5.80 9.07
N THR A 417 -4.54 -4.77 9.83
CA THR A 417 -5.50 -3.76 9.34
C THR A 417 -4.92 -2.96 8.17
N PHE A 418 -3.63 -2.61 8.24
CA PHE A 418 -2.94 -1.93 7.14
C PHE A 418 -2.90 -2.80 5.87
N LEU A 419 -2.51 -4.08 6.00
CA LEU A 419 -2.40 -4.99 4.86
C LEU A 419 -3.77 -5.22 4.21
N HIS A 420 -4.83 -5.43 5.00
CA HIS A 420 -6.20 -5.50 4.49
C HIS A 420 -6.62 -4.21 3.76
N MET A 421 -6.22 -3.05 4.29
CA MET A 421 -6.47 -1.78 3.62
C MET A 421 -5.74 -1.69 2.27
N LEU A 422 -4.47 -2.09 2.24
CA LEU A 422 -3.60 -1.99 1.06
C LEU A 422 -4.00 -2.97 -0.06
N PHE A 423 -4.36 -4.21 0.30
CA PHE A 423 -4.60 -5.29 -0.67
C PHE A 423 -6.06 -5.52 -1.01
N ASP A 424 -7.01 -5.25 -0.11
CA ASP A 424 -8.44 -5.48 -0.37
C ASP A 424 -9.19 -4.16 -0.53
N THR A 425 -9.06 -3.26 0.45
CA THR A 425 -9.86 -2.03 0.51
C THR A 425 -9.51 -1.07 -0.64
N VAL A 426 -8.23 -0.90 -0.96
CA VAL A 426 -7.78 -0.05 -2.06
C VAL A 426 -8.27 -0.57 -3.43
N PRO A 427 -8.02 -1.83 -3.84
CA PRO A 427 -8.54 -2.33 -5.12
C PRO A 427 -10.07 -2.34 -5.20
N GLU A 428 -10.76 -2.66 -4.11
CA GLU A 428 -12.22 -2.60 -4.05
C GLU A 428 -12.73 -1.16 -4.19
N SER A 429 -12.09 -0.17 -3.54
CA SER A 429 -12.51 1.23 -3.65
C SER A 429 -12.36 1.78 -5.06
N VAL A 430 -11.32 1.37 -5.79
CA VAL A 430 -11.13 1.72 -7.20
C VAL A 430 -12.16 1.01 -8.08
N THR A 431 -12.41 -0.28 -7.83
CA THR A 431 -13.35 -1.07 -8.63
C THR A 431 -14.79 -0.60 -8.41
N TYR A 432 -15.22 -0.45 -7.16
CA TYR A 432 -16.58 -0.07 -6.82
C TYR A 432 -16.82 1.44 -6.81
N GLY A 433 -15.77 2.27 -6.74
CA GLY A 433 -15.91 3.73 -6.75
C GLY A 433 -15.70 4.31 -8.14
N TYR A 434 -14.55 4.04 -8.76
CA TYR A 434 -14.20 4.66 -10.04
C TYR A 434 -14.86 3.98 -11.23
N LYS A 435 -14.79 2.64 -11.32
CA LYS A 435 -15.32 1.91 -12.49
C LYS A 435 -16.85 1.92 -12.54
N THR A 436 -17.51 1.85 -11.39
CA THR A 436 -18.97 1.94 -11.28
C THR A 436 -19.49 3.28 -11.75
N ILE A 437 -18.75 4.38 -11.65
CA ILE A 437 -19.18 5.67 -12.21
C ILE A 437 -19.24 5.62 -13.73
N PHE A 438 -18.28 4.95 -14.40
CA PHE A 438 -18.39 4.74 -15.85
C PHE A 438 -19.50 3.78 -16.20
N GLN A 439 -19.76 2.77 -15.37
CA GLN A 439 -20.90 1.87 -15.56
C GLN A 439 -22.21 2.62 -15.39
N LEU A 440 -22.33 3.49 -14.38
CA LEU A 440 -23.49 4.33 -14.13
C LEU A 440 -23.70 5.32 -15.30
N ALA A 441 -22.63 5.94 -15.80
CA ALA A 441 -22.69 6.82 -16.96
C ALA A 441 -23.14 6.05 -18.21
N HIS A 442 -22.57 4.86 -18.44
CA HIS A 442 -22.96 3.96 -19.53
C HIS A 442 -24.44 3.59 -19.44
N SER A 443 -24.91 3.07 -18.30
CA SER A 443 -26.32 2.72 -18.11
C SER A 443 -27.23 3.94 -18.27
N SER A 444 -26.81 5.12 -17.78
CA SER A 444 -27.60 6.35 -17.93
C SER A 444 -27.73 6.77 -19.40
N VAL A 445 -26.63 6.76 -20.14
CA VAL A 445 -26.60 7.09 -21.58
C VAL A 445 -27.41 6.08 -22.39
N SER A 446 -27.24 4.79 -22.11
CA SER A 446 -28.01 3.71 -22.72
C SER A 446 -29.51 3.83 -22.47
N MET A 447 -29.90 4.23 -21.25
CA MET A 447 -31.30 4.44 -20.87
C MET A 447 -31.90 5.62 -21.64
N VAL A 448 -31.17 6.74 -21.73
CA VAL A 448 -31.59 7.92 -22.51
C VAL A 448 -31.72 7.57 -24.00
N PHE A 449 -30.75 6.88 -24.58
CA PHE A 449 -30.84 6.45 -25.98
C PHE A 449 -31.99 5.50 -26.23
N SER A 450 -32.25 4.55 -25.32
CA SER A 450 -33.36 3.61 -25.46
C SER A 450 -34.72 4.30 -25.40
N LEU A 451 -34.87 5.28 -24.51
CA LEU A 451 -36.08 6.11 -24.41
C LEU A 451 -36.24 7.02 -25.63
N LEU A 452 -35.17 7.67 -26.09
CA LEU A 452 -35.18 8.48 -27.30
C LEU A 452 -35.56 7.62 -28.51
N MET A 453 -35.00 6.42 -28.61
CA MET A 453 -35.33 5.49 -29.67
C MET A 453 -36.78 5.01 -29.62
N ALA A 454 -37.33 4.79 -28.43
CA ALA A 454 -38.76 4.50 -28.28
C ALA A 454 -39.65 5.62 -28.83
N ILE A 455 -39.22 6.89 -28.68
CA ILE A 455 -39.91 8.06 -29.24
C ILE A 455 -39.70 8.14 -30.77
N VAL A 456 -38.46 8.01 -31.25
CA VAL A 456 -38.12 8.10 -32.68
C VAL A 456 -38.85 7.05 -33.51
N VAL A 457 -38.99 5.82 -32.99
CA VAL A 457 -39.71 4.73 -33.67
C VAL A 457 -41.16 5.10 -33.95
N GLN A 458 -41.79 5.93 -33.11
CA GLN A 458 -43.15 6.44 -33.36
C GLN A 458 -43.18 7.48 -34.48
N VAL A 459 -42.14 8.32 -34.59
CA VAL A 459 -42.07 9.45 -35.53
C VAL A 459 -41.60 9.04 -36.95
N LEU A 460 -40.90 7.90 -37.10
CA LEU A 460 -40.27 7.48 -38.36
C LEU A 460 -41.19 7.32 -39.60
N LYS A 461 -42.53 7.38 -39.45
CA LYS A 461 -43.47 7.38 -40.60
C LYS A 461 -43.85 8.78 -41.11
N GLY A 462 -43.33 9.86 -40.51
CA GLY A 462 -43.55 11.23 -40.98
C GLY A 462 -44.93 11.83 -40.67
N GLU A 463 -45.84 11.05 -40.10
CA GLU A 463 -47.12 11.53 -39.57
C GLU A 463 -46.98 11.81 -38.07
N VAL A 464 -47.60 12.89 -37.60
CA VAL A 464 -47.65 13.21 -36.17
C VAL A 464 -48.35 12.05 -35.46
N PRO A 465 -47.70 11.36 -34.51
CA PRO A 465 -48.29 10.20 -33.86
C PRO A 465 -49.56 10.65 -33.12
N PRO A 466 -50.72 10.00 -33.35
CA PRO A 466 -51.92 10.29 -32.57
C PRO A 466 -51.67 9.98 -31.09
N ARG A 467 -52.48 10.56 -30.19
CA ARG A 467 -52.34 10.37 -28.74
C ARG A 467 -52.19 8.90 -28.33
N ASP A 468 -52.84 7.99 -29.04
CA ASP A 468 -52.84 6.56 -28.74
C ASP A 468 -51.48 5.88 -29.03
N ALA A 469 -50.67 6.44 -29.94
CA ALA A 469 -49.32 5.94 -30.22
C ALA A 469 -48.33 6.20 -29.07
N TRP A 470 -48.69 7.03 -28.09
CA TRP A 470 -47.90 7.26 -26.87
C TRP A 470 -48.19 6.27 -25.76
N GLN A 471 -49.30 5.51 -25.84
CA GLN A 471 -49.63 4.51 -24.82
C GLN A 471 -48.47 3.52 -24.58
N PRO A 472 -47.82 2.92 -25.60
CA PRO A 472 -46.67 2.03 -25.41
C PRO A 472 -45.56 2.66 -24.56
N LEU A 473 -45.27 3.95 -24.75
CA LEU A 473 -44.25 4.64 -23.96
C LEU A 473 -44.65 4.74 -22.48
N LEU A 474 -45.91 5.06 -22.19
CA LEU A 474 -46.45 5.09 -20.82
C LEU A 474 -46.36 3.70 -20.16
N TRP A 475 -46.61 2.62 -20.91
CA TRP A 475 -46.44 1.24 -20.43
C TRP A 475 -44.99 0.90 -20.08
N ILE A 476 -44.00 1.58 -20.67
CA ILE A 476 -42.59 1.43 -20.26
C ILE A 476 -42.31 2.28 -19.02
N LEU A 477 -42.73 3.54 -19.03
CA LEU A 477 -42.34 4.53 -18.02
C LEU A 477 -42.92 4.23 -16.64
N VAL A 478 -44.20 3.81 -16.57
CA VAL A 478 -44.87 3.56 -15.28
C VAL A 478 -44.18 2.42 -14.50
N PRO A 479 -43.94 1.24 -15.10
CA PRO A 479 -43.34 0.15 -14.36
C PRO A 479 -41.84 0.35 -14.19
N LEU A 480 -41.15 1.04 -15.10
CA LEU A 480 -39.77 1.48 -14.91
C LEU A 480 -39.64 2.39 -13.68
N HIS A 481 -40.58 3.29 -13.48
CA HIS A 481 -40.61 4.15 -12.31
C HIS A 481 -40.85 3.32 -11.04
N TRP A 482 -41.73 2.32 -11.08
CA TRP A 482 -41.99 1.42 -9.96
C TRP A 482 -40.80 0.52 -9.63
N THR A 483 -40.14 -0.08 -10.62
CA THR A 483 -38.94 -0.91 -10.40
C THR A 483 -37.81 -0.06 -9.82
N LEU A 484 -37.62 1.16 -10.30
CA LEU A 484 -36.64 2.10 -9.75
C LEU A 484 -37.02 2.54 -8.34
N ALA A 485 -38.29 2.86 -8.08
CA ALA A 485 -38.77 3.24 -6.76
C ALA A 485 -38.62 2.10 -5.74
N ILE A 486 -39.02 0.87 -6.08
CA ILE A 486 -38.85 -0.30 -5.21
C ILE A 486 -37.36 -0.55 -4.95
N SER A 487 -36.55 -0.57 -6.01
CA SER A 487 -35.11 -0.83 -5.90
C SER A 487 -34.38 0.23 -5.10
N VAL A 488 -34.74 1.52 -5.25
CA VAL A 488 -34.12 2.60 -4.49
C VAL A 488 -34.66 2.63 -3.05
N CYS A 489 -35.96 2.48 -2.82
CA CYS A 489 -36.56 2.60 -1.49
C CYS A 489 -36.22 1.42 -0.57
N GLN A 490 -36.31 0.18 -1.05
CA GLN A 490 -36.05 -1.01 -0.21
C GLN A 490 -34.57 -1.21 0.09
N ARG A 491 -33.67 -0.74 -0.79
CA ARG A 491 -32.23 -1.06 -0.72
C ARG A 491 -31.41 -0.07 0.10
N ARG A 492 -31.89 1.17 0.27
CA ARG A 492 -31.07 2.32 0.70
C ARG A 492 -30.56 2.31 2.15
N SER A 493 -31.26 1.69 3.11
CA SER A 493 -30.85 1.70 4.53
C SER A 493 -30.27 0.38 5.03
N SER A 494 -30.75 -0.74 4.49
CA SER A 494 -30.36 -2.06 4.98
C SER A 494 -29.12 -2.59 4.27
N PHE A 495 -28.94 -2.33 2.97
CA PHE A 495 -27.77 -2.81 2.22
C PHE A 495 -26.45 -2.38 2.86
N ASN A 496 -26.30 -1.09 3.19
CA ASN A 496 -25.07 -0.56 3.80
C ASN A 496 -24.78 -1.16 5.17
N ARG A 497 -25.81 -1.39 5.98
CA ARG A 497 -25.65 -2.01 7.30
C ARG A 497 -25.17 -3.44 7.17
N TRP A 498 -25.73 -4.21 6.25
CA TRP A 498 -25.31 -5.59 6.01
C TRP A 498 -23.93 -5.68 5.38
N ALA A 499 -23.62 -4.82 4.40
CA ALA A 499 -22.29 -4.78 3.78
C ALA A 499 -21.19 -4.44 4.81
N LEU A 500 -21.44 -3.45 5.68
CA LEU A 500 -20.56 -3.14 6.81
C LEU A 500 -20.41 -4.32 7.76
N ALA A 501 -21.53 -4.93 8.18
CA ALA A 501 -21.50 -6.04 9.13
C ALA A 501 -20.70 -7.23 8.59
N VAL A 502 -20.85 -7.59 7.31
CA VAL A 502 -20.07 -8.64 6.64
C VAL A 502 -18.59 -8.31 6.66
N ARG A 503 -18.24 -7.07 6.32
CA ARG A 503 -16.85 -6.64 6.27
C ARG A 503 -16.19 -6.64 7.66
N ASP A 504 -16.88 -6.11 8.68
CA ASP A 504 -16.39 -6.13 10.06
C ASP A 504 -16.15 -7.56 10.55
N SER A 505 -17.06 -8.49 10.22
CA SER A 505 -16.85 -9.91 10.54
C SER A 505 -15.73 -10.58 9.74
N ASP A 506 -15.43 -10.09 8.53
CA ASP A 506 -14.29 -10.60 7.75
C ASP A 506 -12.96 -10.17 8.37
N ILE A 507 -12.89 -8.92 8.86
CA ILE A 507 -11.74 -8.40 9.62
C ILE A 507 -11.56 -9.17 10.93
N GLU A 508 -12.63 -9.40 11.69
CA GLU A 508 -12.60 -10.18 12.95
C GLU A 508 -12.11 -11.61 12.70
N LYS A 509 -12.66 -12.27 11.67
CA LYS A 509 -12.29 -13.62 11.24
C LYS A 509 -10.83 -13.72 10.81
N THR A 510 -10.34 -12.76 10.01
CA THR A 510 -8.95 -12.75 9.54
C THR A 510 -7.97 -12.48 10.69
N SER A 511 -8.30 -11.58 11.61
CA SER A 511 -7.52 -11.36 12.83
C SER A 511 -7.44 -12.63 13.68
N ALA A 512 -8.58 -13.26 13.97
CA ALA A 512 -8.62 -14.50 14.75
C ALA A 512 -7.86 -15.65 14.07
N MET A 513 -7.85 -15.70 12.74
CA MET A 513 -7.06 -16.67 11.97
C MET A 513 -5.55 -16.44 12.15
N VAL A 514 -5.10 -15.18 12.11
CA VAL A 514 -3.68 -14.83 12.33
C VAL A 514 -3.27 -15.17 13.76
N ASP A 515 -4.11 -14.87 14.75
CA ASP A 515 -3.84 -15.22 16.15
C ASP A 515 -3.74 -16.73 16.36
N LEU A 516 -4.63 -17.50 15.72
CA LEU A 516 -4.58 -18.96 15.73
C LEU A 516 -3.28 -19.49 15.11
N LEU A 517 -2.85 -18.93 13.97
CA LEU A 517 -1.59 -19.30 13.31
C LEU A 517 -0.36 -18.96 14.16
N ASN A 518 -0.36 -17.80 14.81
CA ASN A 518 0.71 -17.38 15.73
C ASN A 518 0.80 -18.31 16.97
N CYS A 519 -0.34 -18.87 17.40
CA CYS A 519 -0.40 -19.81 18.51
C CYS A 519 -0.10 -21.27 18.11
N ARG A 520 0.26 -21.57 16.85
CA ARG A 520 0.45 -22.96 16.36
C ARG A 520 1.44 -23.78 17.19
N GLN A 521 2.51 -23.17 17.68
CA GLN A 521 3.49 -23.88 18.51
C GLN A 521 2.93 -24.21 19.91
N TRP A 522 2.19 -23.27 20.51
CA TRP A 522 1.50 -23.48 21.78
C TRP A 522 0.40 -24.54 21.66
N LEU A 523 -0.35 -24.52 20.55
CA LEU A 523 -1.35 -25.53 20.19
C LEU A 523 -0.75 -26.94 20.15
N ARG A 524 0.46 -27.10 19.60
CA ARG A 524 1.17 -28.39 19.56
C ARG A 524 1.70 -28.81 20.93
N ALA A 525 2.17 -27.85 21.73
CA ALA A 525 2.81 -28.13 23.01
C ALA A 525 1.79 -28.44 24.13
N TYR A 526 0.62 -27.82 24.07
CA TYR A 526 -0.38 -27.84 25.14
C TYR A 526 -1.74 -28.34 24.63
N ASP A 527 -1.75 -29.44 23.89
CA ASP A 527 -2.98 -30.01 23.32
C ASP A 527 -3.98 -30.28 24.47
N GLY A 528 -5.03 -29.46 24.56
CA GLY A 528 -6.04 -29.50 25.63
C GLY A 528 -5.95 -28.42 26.73
N ALA A 529 -4.95 -27.54 26.75
CA ALA A 529 -4.91 -26.44 27.73
C ALA A 529 -5.96 -25.34 27.42
N TYR A 530 -6.54 -24.77 28.47
CA TYR A 530 -7.54 -23.69 28.39
C TYR A 530 -7.22 -22.54 27.40
N PRO A 531 -6.01 -21.94 27.39
CA PRO A 531 -5.72 -20.83 26.48
C PRO A 531 -5.76 -21.24 25.00
N VAL A 532 -5.37 -22.47 24.69
CA VAL A 532 -5.42 -23.05 23.34
C VAL A 532 -6.86 -23.26 22.89
N GLN A 533 -7.71 -23.78 23.77
CA GLN A 533 -9.14 -23.93 23.50
C GLN A 533 -9.83 -22.58 23.29
N HIS A 534 -9.43 -21.55 24.05
CA HIS A 534 -9.97 -20.21 23.93
C HIS A 534 -9.66 -19.53 22.59
N VAL A 535 -8.41 -19.61 22.10
CA VAL A 535 -8.05 -19.05 20.78
C VAL A 535 -8.80 -19.77 19.66
N ARG A 536 -8.92 -21.09 19.75
CA ARG A 536 -9.69 -21.89 18.78
C ARG A 536 -11.18 -21.54 18.81
N SER A 537 -11.80 -21.45 19.99
CA SER A 537 -13.20 -21.08 20.11
C SER A 537 -13.47 -19.66 19.61
N THR A 538 -12.51 -18.75 19.81
CA THR A 538 -12.60 -17.37 19.30
C THR A 538 -12.60 -17.35 17.77
N PHE A 539 -11.74 -18.15 17.14
CA PHE A 539 -11.74 -18.32 15.68
C PHE A 539 -13.03 -18.97 15.17
N ASP A 540 -13.49 -20.06 15.80
CA ASP A 540 -14.72 -20.75 15.39
C ASP A 540 -15.95 -19.81 15.52
N ASP A 541 -16.02 -19.01 16.58
CA ASP A 541 -17.05 -17.99 16.78
C ASP A 541 -16.98 -16.90 15.70
N ALA A 542 -15.80 -16.30 15.46
CA ALA A 542 -15.59 -15.29 14.42
C ALA A 542 -15.92 -15.81 13.01
N TRP A 543 -15.54 -17.06 12.70
CA TRP A 543 -15.87 -17.73 11.44
C TRP A 543 -17.37 -17.97 11.28
N SER A 544 -18.04 -18.43 12.35
CA SER A 544 -19.49 -18.66 12.32
C SER A 544 -20.27 -17.36 12.13
N LYS A 545 -19.91 -16.28 12.85
CA LYS A 545 -20.47 -14.93 12.68
C LYS A 545 -20.27 -14.41 11.26
N PHE A 546 -19.09 -14.62 10.68
CA PHE A 546 -18.82 -14.25 9.30
C PHE A 546 -19.72 -14.99 8.31
N LEU A 547 -19.85 -16.31 8.45
CA LEU A 547 -20.72 -17.12 7.60
C LEU A 547 -22.18 -16.70 7.70
N GLU A 548 -22.68 -16.46 8.92
CA GLU A 548 -24.04 -15.99 9.16
C GLU A 548 -24.29 -14.65 8.48
N LYS A 549 -23.46 -13.64 8.77
CA LYS A 549 -23.62 -12.30 8.18
C LYS A 549 -23.48 -12.32 6.66
N ARG A 550 -22.52 -13.08 6.13
CA ARG A 550 -22.33 -13.21 4.67
C ARG A 550 -23.52 -13.88 4.01
N THR A 551 -24.06 -14.93 4.62
CA THR A 551 -25.23 -15.64 4.09
C THR A 551 -26.44 -14.71 4.07
N THR A 552 -26.71 -13.99 5.18
CA THR A 552 -27.80 -13.01 5.24
C THR A 552 -27.63 -11.89 4.22
N PHE A 553 -26.42 -11.38 4.02
CA PHE A 553 -26.15 -10.37 3.00
C PHE A 553 -26.36 -10.90 1.57
N VAL A 554 -25.92 -12.12 1.28
CA VAL A 554 -26.13 -12.76 -0.04
C VAL A 554 -27.60 -13.01 -0.29
N ILE A 555 -28.35 -13.50 0.70
CA ILE A 555 -29.81 -13.67 0.61
C ILE A 555 -30.46 -12.32 0.33
N TYR A 556 -30.17 -11.29 1.13
CA TYR A 556 -30.71 -9.94 0.91
C TYR A 556 -30.36 -9.36 -0.46
N LYS A 557 -29.12 -9.55 -0.93
CA LYS A 557 -28.68 -9.12 -2.26
C LYS A 557 -29.44 -9.87 -3.35
N ASN A 558 -29.59 -11.18 -3.22
CA ASN A 558 -30.32 -12.01 -4.17
C ASN A 558 -31.80 -11.63 -4.20
N ASP A 559 -32.46 -11.52 -3.04
CA ASP A 559 -33.89 -11.18 -2.95
C ASP A 559 -34.20 -9.84 -3.62
N THR A 560 -33.34 -8.84 -3.39
CA THR A 560 -33.49 -7.52 -4.03
C THR A 560 -33.23 -7.58 -5.54
N GLN A 561 -32.27 -8.38 -6.01
CA GLN A 561 -32.04 -8.60 -7.45
C GLN A 561 -33.19 -9.37 -8.11
N TRP A 562 -33.69 -10.41 -7.45
CA TRP A 562 -34.80 -11.23 -7.92
C TRP A 562 -36.08 -10.42 -8.00
N MET A 563 -36.40 -9.61 -6.97
CA MET A 563 -37.58 -8.75 -6.99
C MET A 563 -37.55 -7.77 -8.16
N ALA A 564 -36.41 -7.10 -8.37
CA ALA A 564 -36.24 -6.20 -9.53
C ALA A 564 -36.40 -6.95 -10.86
N ARG A 565 -35.84 -8.16 -10.97
CA ARG A 565 -35.95 -9.00 -12.17
C ARG A 565 -37.38 -9.47 -12.42
N TYR A 566 -38.08 -9.96 -11.40
CA TYR A 566 -39.47 -10.41 -11.50
C TYR A 566 -40.38 -9.27 -11.94
N MET A 567 -40.22 -8.08 -11.37
CA MET A 567 -40.99 -6.91 -11.78
C MET A 567 -40.66 -6.48 -13.21
N GLY A 568 -39.40 -6.58 -13.64
CA GLY A 568 -38.99 -6.34 -15.03
C GLY A 568 -39.61 -7.32 -16.01
N GLU A 569 -39.55 -8.63 -15.72
CA GLU A 569 -40.14 -9.67 -16.59
C GLU A 569 -41.67 -9.64 -16.57
N LEU A 570 -42.30 -9.36 -15.41
CA LEU A 570 -43.75 -9.17 -15.34
C LEU A 570 -44.19 -8.01 -16.23
N THR A 571 -43.46 -6.90 -16.14
CA THR A 571 -43.74 -5.75 -16.99
C THR A 571 -43.53 -6.08 -18.47
N LYS A 572 -42.49 -6.85 -18.81
CA LYS A 572 -42.27 -7.31 -20.18
C LYS A 572 -43.45 -8.14 -20.69
N VAL A 573 -43.97 -9.06 -19.87
CA VAL A 573 -45.15 -9.85 -20.22
C VAL A 573 -46.35 -8.95 -20.48
N LEU A 574 -46.58 -7.95 -19.62
CA LEU A 574 -47.64 -6.96 -19.83
C LEU A 574 -47.42 -6.16 -21.13
N GLY A 575 -46.20 -5.69 -21.39
CA GLY A 575 -45.85 -5.00 -22.62
C GLY A 575 -46.06 -5.84 -23.88
N ILE A 576 -45.77 -7.14 -23.81
CA ILE A 576 -46.04 -8.10 -24.90
C ILE A 576 -47.54 -8.30 -25.09
N LEU A 577 -48.32 -8.45 -24.01
CA LEU A 577 -49.77 -8.64 -24.07
C LEU A 577 -50.46 -7.40 -24.65
N PHE A 578 -50.16 -6.20 -24.14
CA PHE A 578 -50.76 -4.95 -24.64
C PHE A 578 -50.28 -4.60 -26.05
N GLY A 579 -48.98 -4.77 -26.33
CA GLY A 579 -48.45 -4.56 -27.67
C GLY A 579 -49.01 -5.56 -28.69
N GLY A 580 -49.16 -6.82 -28.30
CA GLY A 580 -49.77 -7.86 -29.11
C GLY A 580 -51.25 -7.59 -29.39
N TYR A 581 -52.00 -7.14 -28.38
CA TYR A 581 -53.39 -6.69 -28.55
C TYR A 581 -53.48 -5.54 -29.56
N ALA A 582 -52.59 -4.54 -29.46
CA ALA A 582 -52.55 -3.42 -30.40
C ALA A 582 -52.21 -3.87 -31.84
N VAL A 583 -51.36 -4.89 -32.01
CA VAL A 583 -51.07 -5.51 -33.31
C VAL A 583 -52.30 -6.23 -33.87
N VAL A 584 -53.00 -7.02 -33.05
CA VAL A 584 -54.22 -7.74 -33.46
C VAL A 584 -55.31 -6.76 -33.86
N GLN A 585 -55.50 -5.68 -33.07
CA GLN A 585 -56.45 -4.63 -33.38
C GLN A 585 -56.12 -3.96 -34.73
N HIS A 586 -54.85 -3.63 -34.98
CA HIS A 586 -54.40 -3.09 -36.26
C HIS A 586 -54.67 -4.04 -37.42
N GLN A 587 -54.45 -5.35 -37.22
CA GLN A 587 -54.66 -6.36 -38.26
C GLN A 587 -56.14 -6.62 -38.57
N GLN A 588 -57.02 -6.57 -37.57
CA GLN A 588 -58.45 -6.86 -37.73
C GLN A 588 -59.27 -5.66 -38.20
N SER A 589 -59.04 -4.50 -37.60
CA SER A 589 -59.84 -3.29 -37.87
C SER A 589 -59.24 -2.42 -38.97
N GLY A 590 -57.95 -2.58 -39.29
CA GLY A 590 -57.18 -1.60 -40.06
C GLY A 590 -56.93 -0.30 -39.29
N GLU A 591 -57.57 -0.11 -38.13
CA GLU A 591 -57.41 1.02 -37.23
C GLU A 591 -56.29 0.72 -36.22
N GLY A 592 -55.35 1.64 -36.09
CA GLY A 592 -54.18 1.51 -35.23
C GLY A 592 -52.87 1.70 -35.99
N HIS A 593 -51.80 2.02 -35.27
CA HIS A 593 -50.49 2.31 -35.87
C HIS A 593 -49.40 1.29 -35.53
N MET A 594 -49.74 0.22 -34.80
CA MET A 594 -48.77 -0.78 -34.34
C MET A 594 -48.63 -1.90 -35.38
N THR A 595 -47.59 -1.82 -36.21
CA THR A 595 -47.22 -2.93 -37.11
C THR A 595 -46.46 -4.01 -36.33
N ILE A 596 -46.41 -5.23 -36.89
CA ILE A 596 -45.61 -6.34 -36.32
C ILE A 596 -44.14 -5.90 -36.15
N GLY A 597 -43.56 -5.19 -37.12
CA GLY A 597 -42.20 -4.67 -37.02
C GLY A 597 -42.02 -3.64 -35.90
N ARG A 598 -42.99 -2.73 -35.70
CA ARG A 598 -42.94 -1.78 -34.56
C ARG A 598 -43.05 -2.49 -33.22
N PHE A 599 -43.89 -3.53 -33.13
CA PHE A 599 -44.04 -4.33 -31.94
C PHE A 599 -42.75 -5.08 -31.57
N THR A 600 -42.07 -5.71 -32.54
CA THR A 600 -40.80 -6.42 -32.25
C THR A 600 -39.70 -5.46 -31.81
N VAL A 601 -39.62 -4.28 -32.44
CA VAL A 601 -38.71 -3.19 -32.03
C VAL A 601 -39.03 -2.75 -30.61
N PHE A 602 -40.30 -2.58 -30.27
CA PHE A 602 -40.75 -2.17 -28.94
C PHE A 602 -40.39 -3.22 -27.86
N VAL A 603 -40.66 -4.50 -28.11
CA VAL A 603 -40.28 -5.59 -27.19
C VAL A 603 -38.76 -5.66 -27.00
N SER A 604 -37.99 -5.45 -28.07
CA SER A 604 -36.53 -5.43 -27.99
C SER A 604 -35.99 -4.21 -27.24
N LEU A 605 -36.56 -3.02 -27.45
CA LEU A 605 -36.22 -1.82 -26.67
C LEU A 605 -36.55 -2.04 -25.20
N TYR A 606 -37.68 -2.68 -24.91
CA TYR A 606 -38.09 -2.98 -23.55
C TYR A 606 -37.06 -3.86 -22.83
N ASN A 607 -36.60 -4.94 -23.46
CA ASN A 607 -35.55 -5.80 -22.90
C ASN A 607 -34.27 -5.02 -22.59
N ILE A 608 -33.82 -4.18 -23.54
CA ILE A 608 -32.62 -3.35 -23.35
C ILE A 608 -32.81 -2.40 -22.16
N ILE A 609 -33.97 -1.75 -22.03
CA ILE A 609 -34.27 -0.84 -20.92
C ILE A 609 -34.22 -1.57 -19.58
N VAL A 610 -34.79 -2.77 -19.47
CA VAL A 610 -34.75 -3.57 -18.24
C VAL A 610 -33.32 -3.99 -17.88
N ASP A 611 -32.54 -4.46 -18.85
CA ASP A 611 -31.13 -4.84 -18.64
C ASP A 611 -30.28 -3.63 -18.20
N VAL A 612 -30.50 -2.48 -18.83
CA VAL A 612 -29.83 -1.23 -18.50
C VAL A 612 -30.20 -0.76 -17.10
N LEU A 613 -31.48 -0.86 -16.72
CA LEU A 613 -31.95 -0.53 -15.38
C LEU A 613 -31.30 -1.42 -14.32
N TYR A 614 -31.21 -2.73 -14.58
CA TYR A 614 -30.54 -3.65 -13.67
C TYR A 614 -29.05 -3.28 -13.50
N SER A 615 -28.36 -3.00 -14.61
CA SER A 615 -26.97 -2.56 -14.59
C SER A 615 -26.79 -1.24 -13.84
N PHE A 616 -27.73 -0.31 -13.98
CA PHE A 616 -27.75 0.95 -13.25
C PHE A 616 -27.88 0.73 -11.74
N ILE A 617 -28.82 -0.13 -11.33
CA ILE A 617 -29.06 -0.48 -9.92
C ILE A 617 -27.81 -1.14 -9.31
N GLU A 618 -27.18 -2.08 -10.03
CA GLU A 618 -25.96 -2.74 -9.58
C GLU A 618 -24.78 -1.74 -9.46
N ALA A 619 -24.63 -0.84 -10.44
CA ALA A 619 -23.61 0.20 -10.40
C ALA A 619 -23.83 1.18 -9.24
N TRP A 620 -25.09 1.50 -8.94
CA TRP A 620 -25.48 2.34 -7.81
C TRP A 620 -25.09 1.70 -6.47
N ASP A 621 -25.37 0.41 -6.28
CA ASP A 621 -24.97 -0.30 -5.04
C ASP A 621 -23.46 -0.35 -4.89
N GLY A 622 -22.74 -0.59 -5.98
CA GLY A 622 -21.28 -0.50 -6.00
C GLY A 622 -20.80 0.88 -5.56
N LEU A 623 -21.41 1.96 -6.07
CA LEU A 623 -21.05 3.33 -5.69
C LEU A 623 -21.29 3.60 -4.19
N VAL A 624 -22.39 3.10 -3.63
CA VAL A 624 -22.70 3.26 -2.21
C VAL A 624 -21.72 2.45 -1.35
N TYR A 625 -21.39 1.22 -1.76
CA TYR A 625 -20.37 0.39 -1.10
C TYR A 625 -18.99 1.07 -1.14
N ALA A 626 -18.62 1.70 -2.26
CA ALA A 626 -17.40 2.47 -2.37
C ALA A 626 -17.35 3.66 -1.40
N GLY A 627 -18.49 4.25 -1.05
CA GLY A 627 -18.54 5.33 -0.05
C GLY A 627 -18.07 4.89 1.33
N ILE A 628 -18.33 3.63 1.71
CA ILE A 628 -17.82 3.04 2.95
C ILE A 628 -16.30 2.85 2.86
N LEU A 629 -15.82 2.28 1.74
CA LEU A 629 -14.39 2.02 1.54
C LEU A 629 -13.57 3.32 1.49
N VAL A 630 -14.06 4.33 0.77
CA VAL A 630 -13.42 5.64 0.66
C VAL A 630 -13.45 6.39 2.00
N GLU A 631 -14.51 6.26 2.79
CA GLU A 631 -14.56 6.82 4.16
C GLU A 631 -13.44 6.24 5.02
N GLU A 632 -13.24 4.93 5.03
CA GLU A 632 -12.17 4.30 5.82
C GLU A 632 -10.77 4.70 5.33
N LEU A 633 -10.58 4.73 4.01
CA LEU A 633 -9.34 5.23 3.42
C LEU A 633 -9.10 6.70 3.77
N ALA A 634 -10.14 7.53 3.80
CA ALA A 634 -10.04 8.93 4.17
C ALA A 634 -9.70 9.10 5.65
N LYS A 635 -10.34 8.33 6.53
CA LYS A 635 -10.00 8.30 7.95
C LYS A 635 -8.55 7.88 8.18
N PHE A 636 -8.06 6.90 7.43
CA PHE A 636 -6.68 6.44 7.51
C PHE A 636 -5.68 7.46 6.96
N ILE A 637 -5.92 7.96 5.75
CA ILE A 637 -5.01 8.89 5.06
C ILE A 637 -4.91 10.23 5.81
N ASN A 638 -6.04 10.74 6.31
CA ASN A 638 -6.07 12.03 7.01
C ASN A 638 -5.71 11.94 8.50
N ARG A 639 -5.54 10.75 9.07
CA ARG A 639 -5.15 10.59 10.47
C ARG A 639 -3.85 11.35 10.74
N PRO A 640 -3.78 12.31 11.67
CA PRO A 640 -2.61 13.17 11.85
C PRO A 640 -1.37 12.35 12.22
N SER A 641 -0.22 12.69 11.63
CA SER A 641 1.07 12.10 11.95
C SER A 641 1.57 12.67 13.29
N ARG A 642 1.45 11.90 14.37
CA ARG A 642 1.87 12.32 15.73
C ARG A 642 3.34 12.72 15.83
N TRP A 643 4.22 12.08 15.05
CA TRP A 643 5.67 12.32 15.06
C TRP A 643 6.08 13.77 14.75
N LEU A 644 5.27 14.45 13.95
CA LEU A 644 5.72 15.65 13.25
C LEU A 644 5.43 16.96 13.97
N HIS A 645 4.56 16.94 14.98
CA HIS A 645 4.26 18.13 15.79
C HIS A 645 5.15 18.24 17.04
N HIS A 646 5.89 17.18 17.38
CA HIS A 646 6.68 17.13 18.62
C HIS A 646 8.19 17.29 18.42
N LEU A 647 8.72 17.04 17.21
CA LEU A 647 10.05 17.52 16.84
C LEU A 647 9.90 19.02 16.58
N SER A 648 10.30 19.81 17.56
CA SER A 648 9.96 21.23 17.73
C SER A 648 10.06 22.05 16.44
N ASP A 649 8.93 22.58 15.99
CA ASP A 649 8.86 23.76 15.09
C ASP A 649 9.36 25.04 15.79
N GLU A 650 9.78 24.98 17.06
CA GLU A 650 10.41 26.12 17.72
C GLU A 650 11.75 26.39 17.03
N PRO A 651 11.92 27.55 16.36
CA PRO A 651 13.19 27.92 15.78
C PRO A 651 14.20 28.02 16.91
N VAL A 652 15.14 27.06 16.96
CA VAL A 652 16.28 27.13 17.87
C VAL A 652 17.08 28.36 17.45
N ASP A 653 17.30 29.29 18.39
CA ASP A 653 18.17 30.44 18.15
C ASP A 653 19.52 29.90 17.63
N PRO A 654 20.02 30.34 16.46
CA PRO A 654 21.31 29.89 15.94
C PRO A 654 22.46 30.03 16.94
N GLN A 655 22.38 30.97 17.90
CA GLN A 655 23.37 31.12 18.97
C GLN A 655 23.26 30.04 20.06
N GLU A 656 22.06 29.50 20.28
CA GLU A 656 21.80 28.41 21.22
C GLU A 656 22.04 27.03 20.61
N HIS A 657 22.33 26.96 19.30
CA HIS A 657 22.56 25.69 18.61
C HIS A 657 23.71 24.90 19.26
N PRO A 658 23.54 23.60 19.57
CA PRO A 658 24.53 22.80 20.32
C PRO A 658 25.94 22.80 19.72
N ILE A 659 26.02 22.85 18.39
CA ILE A 659 27.29 22.98 17.63
C ILE A 659 28.05 24.26 18.01
N MET A 660 27.34 25.37 18.24
CA MET A 660 27.94 26.66 18.59
C MET A 660 28.37 26.72 20.06
N GLN A 661 27.58 26.13 20.96
CA GLN A 661 27.89 26.10 22.39
C GLN A 661 28.98 25.08 22.75
N GLY A 662 29.23 24.09 21.88
CA GLY A 662 30.12 22.96 22.18
C GLY A 662 29.62 22.06 23.31
N SER A 663 28.41 22.31 23.81
CA SER A 663 27.71 21.50 24.82
C SER A 663 26.65 20.68 24.12
N PHE A 664 26.97 19.43 23.85
CA PHE A 664 26.02 18.48 23.31
C PHE A 664 25.44 17.68 24.46
N THR A 665 24.31 18.10 25.03
CA THR A 665 23.62 17.37 26.10
C THR A 665 22.21 17.04 25.65
N ILE A 666 21.83 15.77 25.70
CA ILE A 666 20.41 15.37 25.56
C ILE A 666 19.72 15.77 26.86
N LYS A 667 18.78 16.71 26.81
CA LYS A 667 17.98 17.06 28.00
C LYS A 667 16.67 16.30 27.97
N LEU A 668 16.49 15.48 28.98
CA LEU A 668 15.25 14.79 29.28
C LEU A 668 14.49 15.69 30.25
N ASP A 669 13.42 16.34 29.81
CA ASP A 669 12.60 17.22 30.64
C ASP A 669 11.23 16.58 30.87
N SER A 670 11.07 16.03 32.07
CA SER A 670 9.79 15.63 32.64
C SER A 670 9.16 14.45 31.93
N ILE A 671 10.00 13.51 31.50
CA ILE A 671 9.57 12.32 30.77
C ILE A 671 8.82 11.41 31.73
N GLY A 672 7.51 11.27 31.51
CA GLY A 672 6.72 10.20 32.11
C GLY A 672 6.82 8.94 31.24
N VAL A 673 7.39 7.89 31.81
CA VAL A 673 7.41 6.55 31.20
C VAL A 673 6.18 5.79 31.72
N ASP A 674 5.15 5.67 30.88
CA ASP A 674 3.99 4.84 31.21
C ASP A 674 4.37 3.36 31.11
N LEU A 675 4.40 2.71 32.26
CA LEU A 675 4.41 1.25 32.34
C LEU A 675 2.98 0.77 32.06
N ASP A 676 2.78 0.17 30.89
CA ASP A 676 1.49 -0.23 30.31
C ASP A 676 0.59 -1.13 31.20
N VAL A 677 1.02 -1.50 32.42
CA VAL A 677 0.34 -2.45 33.31
C VAL A 677 -0.29 -1.78 34.54
N SER A 678 0.00 -0.52 34.86
CA SER A 678 -0.66 0.18 35.99
C SER A 678 -0.48 1.70 35.91
N PRO A 679 -1.57 2.49 35.74
CA PRO A 679 -1.51 3.95 35.61
C PRO A 679 -1.15 4.69 36.92
N ARG A 680 -0.59 4.02 37.95
CA ARG A 680 -0.62 4.57 39.32
C ARG A 680 0.56 5.40 39.80
N LYS A 681 1.71 5.51 39.11
CA LYS A 681 2.73 6.53 39.43
C LYS A 681 3.57 6.85 38.19
N GLN A 682 3.23 7.93 37.48
CA GLN A 682 4.15 8.52 36.51
C GLN A 682 5.33 9.15 37.25
N GLY A 683 6.49 8.52 37.14
CA GLY A 683 7.75 9.11 37.56
C GLY A 683 8.14 10.22 36.60
N ARG A 684 8.42 11.42 37.11
CA ARG A 684 9.00 12.52 36.32
C ARG A 684 10.51 12.34 36.30
N MET A 685 11.09 12.12 35.12
CA MET A 685 12.55 12.02 34.95
C MET A 685 13.07 13.29 34.30
N ASP A 686 13.95 14.00 35.02
CA ASP A 686 14.71 15.14 34.51
C ASP A 686 16.21 14.77 34.50
N ALA A 687 16.89 14.80 33.34
CA ALA A 687 18.31 14.47 33.25
C ALA A 687 18.99 15.10 32.02
N GLY A 688 20.21 15.62 32.20
CA GLY A 688 21.07 16.06 31.10
C GLY A 688 22.15 15.02 30.80
N ILE A 689 22.12 14.40 29.62
CA ILE A 689 23.06 13.36 29.22
C ILE A 689 24.08 13.94 28.23
N PRO A 690 25.34 14.18 28.62
CA PRO A 690 26.36 14.68 27.69
C PRO A 690 26.68 13.68 26.56
N LEU A 691 26.84 14.16 25.32
CA LEU A 691 27.29 13.34 24.20
C LEU A 691 28.80 13.10 24.27
N GLY A 692 29.28 12.15 23.48
CA GLY A 692 30.69 11.79 23.41
C GLY A 692 31.13 10.77 24.45
N ARG A 693 30.17 10.10 25.09
CA ARG A 693 30.42 9.10 26.12
C ARG A 693 29.73 7.78 25.80
N THR A 694 30.23 6.71 26.40
CA THR A 694 29.60 5.39 26.40
C THR A 694 28.76 5.25 27.67
N TYR A 695 27.45 5.07 27.52
CA TYR A 695 26.49 4.93 28.60
C TYR A 695 26.00 3.49 28.75
N GLY A 696 26.13 2.92 29.95
CA GLY A 696 25.44 1.68 30.31
C GLY A 696 24.03 1.98 30.83
N LEU A 697 22.98 1.39 30.25
CA LEU A 697 21.62 1.48 30.77
C LEU A 697 21.36 0.31 31.72
N ARG A 698 21.16 0.61 33.01
CA ARG A 698 20.91 -0.39 34.06
C ARG A 698 19.60 -0.08 34.77
N THR A 699 18.78 -1.10 34.96
CA THR A 699 17.59 -1.02 35.83
C THR A 699 17.86 -1.77 37.13
N GLN A 700 17.35 -1.25 38.25
CA GLN A 700 17.49 -1.89 39.56
C GLN A 700 16.69 -3.20 39.68
N ASN A 701 15.61 -3.33 38.89
CA ASN A 701 14.80 -4.55 38.77
C ASN A 701 14.92 -5.13 37.34
N ASP A 702 14.53 -6.39 37.13
CA ASP A 702 14.42 -7.07 35.81
C ASP A 702 13.38 -6.44 34.87
N ALA A 703 13.10 -5.14 35.01
CA ALA A 703 12.28 -4.33 34.13
C ALA A 703 12.99 -4.08 32.78
N SER A 704 13.21 -5.16 32.03
CA SER A 704 13.61 -5.13 30.63
C SER A 704 12.69 -4.23 29.80
N SER A 705 11.42 -4.09 30.20
CA SER A 705 10.46 -3.16 29.62
C SER A 705 10.88 -1.69 29.75
N LEU A 706 11.38 -1.23 30.91
CA LEU A 706 11.82 0.16 31.10
C LEU A 706 13.05 0.49 30.27
N ARG A 707 14.06 -0.40 30.26
CA ARG A 707 15.25 -0.22 29.41
C ARG A 707 14.88 -0.16 27.95
N ARG A 708 13.97 -1.04 27.53
CA ARG A 708 13.45 -1.08 26.17
C ARG A 708 12.69 0.19 25.81
N GLN A 709 11.79 0.65 26.67
CA GLN A 709 11.04 1.89 26.49
C GLN A 709 11.95 3.11 26.44
N LEU A 710 12.95 3.21 27.32
CA LEU A 710 13.92 4.32 27.28
C LEU A 710 14.71 4.30 25.97
N GLY A 711 15.21 3.14 25.52
CA GLY A 711 15.91 3.09 24.25
C GLY A 711 14.99 3.33 23.05
N GLU A 712 13.72 2.95 23.12
CA GLU A 712 12.71 3.34 22.12
C GLU A 712 12.45 4.85 22.13
N ILE A 713 12.46 5.50 23.30
CA ILE A 713 12.31 6.95 23.44
C ILE A 713 13.55 7.67 22.87
N LEU A 714 14.76 7.26 23.30
CA LEU A 714 16.03 7.81 22.81
C LEU A 714 16.24 7.56 21.31
N GLY A 715 15.76 6.43 20.80
CA GLY A 715 15.78 6.09 19.38
C GLY A 715 14.71 6.78 18.55
N GLY A 716 13.82 7.57 19.16
CA GLY A 716 12.71 8.20 18.45
C GLY A 716 11.71 7.19 17.85
N LEU A 717 11.46 6.07 18.54
CA LEU A 717 10.38 5.12 18.23
C LEU A 717 9.14 5.28 19.14
N ARG A 718 9.30 5.84 20.33
CA ARG A 718 8.17 6.14 21.25
C ARG A 718 8.21 7.61 21.65
N ILE A 719 7.06 8.27 21.57
CA ILE A 719 6.92 9.67 22.01
C ILE A 719 6.67 9.64 23.53
N PRO A 720 7.53 10.27 24.34
CA PRO A 720 7.31 10.39 25.77
C PRO A 720 6.14 11.34 26.08
N SER A 721 5.61 11.29 27.30
CA SER A 721 4.65 12.29 27.78
C SER A 721 5.28 13.65 28.14
N GLY A 722 6.61 13.71 28.24
CA GLY A 722 7.40 14.94 28.52
C GLY A 722 8.06 15.55 27.28
N LYS A 723 8.90 16.59 27.48
CA LYS A 723 9.72 17.18 26.41
C LYS A 723 11.07 16.48 26.40
N ILE A 724 11.53 16.08 25.21
CA ILE A 724 12.93 15.68 25.02
C ILE A 724 13.54 16.71 24.10
N ASP A 725 14.53 17.41 24.62
CA ASP A 725 15.37 18.26 23.82
C ASP A 725 16.47 17.37 23.23
N LEU A 726 16.14 16.72 22.12
CA LEU A 726 17.11 16.03 21.30
C LEU A 726 17.92 17.11 20.59
N VAL A 727 19.25 17.04 20.71
CA VAL A 727 20.17 17.84 19.91
C VAL A 727 19.75 17.73 18.44
N SER A 728 19.16 18.79 17.88
CA SER A 728 18.47 18.78 16.57
C SER A 728 19.36 18.30 15.41
N CYS A 729 20.68 18.40 15.56
CA CYS A 729 21.66 17.98 14.58
C CYS A 729 22.14 16.52 14.72
N ALA A 730 21.79 15.80 15.80
CA ALA A 730 22.25 14.44 16.02
C ALA A 730 21.31 13.40 15.38
N ARG A 731 21.86 12.49 14.59
CA ARG A 731 21.19 11.29 14.10
C ARG A 731 21.20 10.25 15.20
N PHE A 732 20.01 9.83 15.60
CA PHE A 732 19.80 8.74 16.54
C PHE A 732 19.53 7.47 15.75
N LEU A 733 20.15 6.37 16.18
CA LEU A 733 19.84 5.06 15.65
C LEU A 733 19.65 4.07 16.79
N LEU A 734 18.55 3.33 16.76
CA LEU A 734 18.25 2.26 17.70
C LEU A 734 18.45 0.90 17.02
N LEU A 735 19.31 0.08 17.60
CA LEU A 735 19.48 -1.33 17.27
C LEU A 735 18.74 -2.17 18.30
N LYS A 736 17.70 -2.88 17.85
CA LYS A 736 16.78 -3.58 18.74
C LYS A 736 16.47 -4.98 18.22
N PRO A 737 16.66 -6.03 19.03
CA PRO A 737 16.22 -7.37 18.69
C PRO A 737 14.70 -7.56 18.92
N PRO A 738 14.02 -8.45 18.15
CA PRO A 738 14.56 -9.23 17.04
C PRO A 738 14.77 -8.37 15.78
N VAL A 739 15.84 -8.68 15.05
CA VAL A 739 16.21 -7.94 13.84
C VAL A 739 15.46 -8.49 12.65
N THR A 740 14.79 -7.60 11.92
CA THR A 740 14.19 -7.90 10.63
C THR A 740 15.11 -7.43 9.51
N LEU A 741 15.30 -8.31 8.52
CA LEU A 741 16.03 -8.01 7.29
C LEU A 741 15.00 -7.92 6.16
N ALA A 742 15.12 -6.91 5.31
CA ALA A 742 14.26 -6.78 4.15
C ALA A 742 14.56 -7.90 3.14
N ALA A 743 13.53 -8.37 2.43
CA ALA A 743 13.72 -9.26 1.30
C ALA A 743 14.51 -8.51 0.21
N GLY A 744 15.78 -8.85 0.04
CA GLY A 744 16.72 -8.20 -0.87
C GLY A 744 18.09 -8.86 -0.79
N THR A 745 19.13 -8.25 -1.32
CA THR A 745 20.51 -8.76 -1.12
C THR A 745 21.05 -8.35 0.25
N VAL A 746 22.05 -9.08 0.77
CA VAL A 746 22.77 -8.70 2.01
C VAL A 746 23.39 -7.33 1.88
N LEU A 747 23.93 -7.02 0.70
CA LEU A 747 24.51 -5.72 0.42
C LEU A 747 23.44 -4.61 0.41
N GLU A 748 22.29 -4.81 -0.23
CA GLU A 748 21.17 -3.85 -0.18
C GLU A 748 20.71 -3.59 1.26
N ASN A 749 20.60 -4.62 2.09
CA ASN A 749 20.22 -4.45 3.49
C ASN A 749 21.28 -3.68 4.29
N LEU A 750 22.56 -3.94 4.04
CA LEU A 750 23.67 -3.22 4.67
C LEU A 750 23.77 -1.76 4.22
N LEU A 751 23.50 -1.50 2.94
CA LEU A 751 23.59 -0.18 2.33
C LEU A 751 22.32 0.67 2.48
N ALA A 752 21.17 0.08 2.80
CA ALA A 752 19.89 0.79 2.90
C ALA A 752 19.93 2.00 3.84
N ASN A 753 20.74 1.93 4.89
CA ASN A 753 20.95 3.02 5.86
C ASN A 753 22.40 3.54 5.88
N ALA A 754 23.27 3.07 5.00
CA ALA A 754 24.68 3.47 5.02
C ALA A 754 24.85 4.95 4.69
N ALA A 755 25.83 5.61 5.32
CA ALA A 755 26.19 6.97 4.95
C ALA A 755 26.69 7.00 3.50
N ALA A 756 26.35 8.04 2.74
CA ALA A 756 26.63 8.12 1.30
C ALA A 756 28.12 8.01 0.92
N TRP A 757 29.04 8.24 1.85
CA TRP A 757 30.49 8.12 1.63
C TRP A 757 31.02 6.67 1.79
N VAL A 758 30.21 5.75 2.31
CA VAL A 758 30.61 4.36 2.59
C VAL A 758 30.78 3.58 1.29
N ARG A 759 31.96 2.99 1.10
CA ARG A 759 32.26 2.13 -0.06
C ARG A 759 31.91 0.68 0.23
N ALA A 760 31.65 -0.11 -0.80
CA ALA A 760 31.43 -1.55 -0.65
C ALA A 760 32.63 -2.27 0.03
N SER A 761 33.87 -1.80 -0.19
CA SER A 761 35.06 -2.33 0.51
C SER A 761 35.03 -2.10 2.01
N ASP A 762 34.45 -0.98 2.44
CA ASP A 762 34.37 -0.60 3.86
C ASP A 762 33.36 -1.51 4.58
N VAL A 763 32.28 -1.90 3.89
CA VAL A 763 31.31 -2.91 4.36
C VAL A 763 32.01 -4.26 4.63
N VAL A 764 32.87 -4.71 3.71
CA VAL A 764 33.61 -5.98 3.84
C VAL A 764 34.55 -5.94 5.03
N ALA A 765 35.31 -4.86 5.17
CA ALA A 765 36.22 -4.67 6.30
C ALA A 765 35.47 -4.71 7.63
N LEU A 766 34.30 -4.06 7.70
CA LEU A 766 33.46 -4.05 8.88
C LEU A 766 32.89 -5.44 9.22
N LEU A 767 32.39 -6.18 8.23
CA LEU A 767 31.88 -7.55 8.44
C LEU A 767 33.00 -8.49 8.93
N ALA A 768 34.21 -8.35 8.38
CA ALA A 768 35.38 -9.10 8.83
C ALA A 768 35.75 -8.76 10.28
N LEU A 769 35.72 -7.48 10.68
CA LEU A 769 35.94 -7.05 12.05
C LEU A 769 34.92 -7.65 13.03
N LEU A 770 33.64 -7.68 12.64
CA LEU A 770 32.56 -8.28 13.44
C LEU A 770 32.69 -9.81 13.58
N GLY A 771 33.65 -10.43 12.88
CA GLY A 771 33.86 -11.87 12.91
C GLY A 771 32.82 -12.66 12.12
N ILE A 772 32.10 -12.00 11.20
CA ILE A 772 31.19 -12.70 10.28
C ILE A 772 32.05 -13.40 9.23
N PRO A 773 32.07 -14.74 9.19
CA PRO A 773 32.94 -15.47 8.27
C PRO A 773 32.47 -15.25 6.84
N LEU A 774 33.24 -14.46 6.07
CA LEU A 774 33.06 -14.40 4.63
C LEU A 774 33.65 -15.68 4.03
N PRO A 775 32.90 -16.43 3.20
CA PRO A 775 33.41 -17.66 2.62
C PRO A 775 34.70 -17.35 1.84
N PRO A 776 35.80 -18.11 2.08
CA PRO A 776 37.05 -17.88 1.39
C PRO A 776 36.84 -18.07 -0.11
N PRO A 777 37.61 -17.37 -0.96
CA PRO A 777 37.51 -17.50 -2.41
C PRO A 777 37.54 -18.96 -2.83
N ALA A 778 36.67 -19.37 -3.75
CA ALA A 778 36.74 -20.68 -4.36
C ALA A 778 38.11 -20.86 -5.04
N GLY A 779 39.01 -21.62 -4.40
CA GLY A 779 40.39 -21.83 -4.85
C GLY A 779 41.47 -21.10 -4.04
N ALA A 780 41.13 -20.17 -3.13
CA ALA A 780 42.10 -19.60 -2.20
C ALA A 780 42.28 -20.52 -0.98
N GLN A 781 43.53 -20.82 -0.64
CA GLN A 781 43.82 -21.52 0.60
C GLN A 781 43.36 -20.67 1.81
N PRO A 782 42.83 -21.28 2.89
CA PRO A 782 42.31 -20.58 4.08
C PRO A 782 43.34 -19.73 4.84
N ARG A 783 44.58 -19.63 4.36
CA ARG A 783 45.68 -18.86 4.95
C ARG A 783 45.52 -17.33 4.84
N HIS A 784 44.49 -16.84 4.15
CA HIS A 784 44.19 -15.40 4.04
C HIS A 784 42.96 -14.96 4.85
N ALA A 785 42.42 -15.82 5.72
CA ALA A 785 41.43 -15.39 6.70
C ALA A 785 42.10 -14.39 7.64
N LEU A 786 41.71 -13.12 7.55
CA LEU A 786 42.12 -12.09 8.50
C LEU A 786 41.60 -12.51 9.88
N ASP A 787 42.50 -12.68 10.84
CA ASP A 787 42.12 -12.94 12.23
C ASP A 787 41.49 -11.66 12.80
N PRO A 788 40.19 -11.65 13.15
CA PRO A 788 39.52 -10.47 13.69
C PRO A 788 40.20 -9.97 14.98
N ALA A 789 40.79 -10.86 15.78
CA ALA A 789 41.52 -10.47 16.99
C ALA A 789 42.76 -9.63 16.67
N ALA A 790 43.49 -9.97 15.60
CA ALA A 790 44.67 -9.22 15.16
C ALA A 790 44.30 -7.83 14.62
N LEU A 791 43.19 -7.71 13.89
CA LEU A 791 42.68 -6.43 13.41
C LEU A 791 42.19 -5.53 14.56
N LEU A 792 41.46 -6.09 15.52
CA LEU A 792 40.98 -5.36 16.69
C LEU A 792 42.12 -4.89 17.59
N GLN A 793 43.16 -5.70 17.77
CA GLN A 793 44.35 -5.31 18.51
C GLN A 793 45.08 -4.16 17.80
N ALA A 794 45.25 -4.23 16.48
CA ALA A 794 45.88 -3.14 15.72
C ALA A 794 45.10 -1.82 15.80
N LEU A 795 43.77 -1.89 15.81
CA LEU A 795 42.91 -0.72 16.00
C LEU A 795 42.99 -0.17 17.42
N ARG A 796 43.07 -1.05 18.42
CA ARG A 796 43.25 -0.66 19.83
C ARG A 796 44.56 0.07 20.04
N ASP A 797 45.65 -0.49 19.51
CA ASP A 797 46.97 0.13 19.57
C ASP A 797 46.95 1.51 18.88
N ALA A 798 46.23 1.66 17.76
CA ALA A 798 46.05 2.94 17.09
C ALA A 798 45.20 3.95 17.89
N ALA A 799 44.16 3.49 18.59
CA ALA A 799 43.30 4.32 19.43
C ALA A 799 44.03 4.82 20.69
N ASP A 800 44.79 3.95 21.35
CA ASP A 800 45.55 4.26 22.57
C ASP A 800 46.76 5.18 22.29
N GLN A 801 47.32 5.13 21.07
CA GLN A 801 48.51 5.91 20.70
C GLN A 801 48.24 7.38 20.30
N HIS A 802 47.01 7.89 20.40
CA HIS A 802 46.64 9.31 20.22
C HIS A 802 47.48 10.08 19.16
N GLY A 803 47.65 9.51 17.96
CA GLY A 803 48.32 10.18 16.83
C GLY A 803 49.76 9.76 16.52
N ALA A 804 50.31 8.70 17.13
CA ALA A 804 51.53 8.07 16.59
C ALA A 804 51.19 7.18 15.37
N PRO A 805 52.00 7.21 14.28
CA PRO A 805 51.76 6.35 13.12
C PRO A 805 51.91 4.88 13.51
N SER A 806 50.80 4.14 13.45
CA SER A 806 50.76 2.70 13.64
C SER A 806 51.73 1.97 12.70
N PRO A 807 52.38 0.87 13.13
CA PRO A 807 53.17 0.03 12.24
C PRO A 807 52.26 -0.50 11.14
N LYS A 808 52.49 -0.04 9.89
CA LYS A 808 51.75 -0.40 8.66
C LYS A 808 51.26 -1.86 8.71
N LEU A 809 50.01 -2.07 9.14
CA LEU A 809 49.32 -3.32 8.86
C LEU A 809 49.35 -3.45 7.34
N LYS A 810 49.85 -4.57 6.82
CA LYS A 810 50.12 -4.77 5.38
C LYS A 810 48.86 -4.48 4.58
N SER A 811 48.70 -3.23 4.13
CA SER A 811 47.52 -2.70 3.46
C SER A 811 47.22 -3.50 2.19
N GLU A 812 48.24 -4.11 1.59
CA GLU A 812 48.14 -5.00 0.43
C GLU A 812 47.25 -6.22 0.68
N ALA A 813 47.25 -6.81 1.88
CA ALA A 813 46.45 -8.00 2.17
C ALA A 813 44.96 -7.67 2.33
N ILE A 814 44.66 -6.57 3.02
CA ILE A 814 43.28 -6.06 3.17
C ILE A 814 42.78 -5.55 1.81
N HIS A 815 43.62 -4.81 1.08
CA HIS A 815 43.29 -4.30 -0.25
C HIS A 815 43.01 -5.44 -1.24
N ALA A 816 43.85 -6.48 -1.28
CA ALA A 816 43.65 -7.66 -2.13
C ALA A 816 42.36 -8.42 -1.80
N HIS A 817 42.01 -8.54 -0.51
CA HIS A 817 40.77 -9.16 -0.07
C HIS A 817 39.53 -8.31 -0.46
N CYS A 818 39.62 -6.99 -0.30
CA CYS A 818 38.56 -6.05 -0.66
C CYS A 818 38.34 -5.96 -2.18
N THR A 819 39.42 -5.90 -2.98
CA THR A 819 39.33 -5.89 -4.45
C THR A 819 38.73 -7.19 -4.96
N TRP A 820 39.15 -8.34 -4.42
CA TRP A 820 38.56 -9.63 -4.78
C TRP A 820 37.06 -9.71 -4.47
N PHE A 821 36.64 -9.29 -3.28
CA PHE A 821 35.22 -9.32 -2.90
C PHE A 821 34.39 -8.38 -3.79
N ARG A 822 34.89 -7.16 -4.04
CA ARG A 822 34.26 -6.19 -4.96
C ARG A 822 34.10 -6.76 -6.36
N ASP A 823 35.16 -7.31 -6.93
CA ASP A 823 35.17 -7.83 -8.29
C ASP A 823 34.25 -9.07 -8.40
N ARG A 824 34.16 -9.91 -7.35
CA ARG A 824 33.16 -11.00 -7.26
C ARG A 824 31.72 -10.51 -7.09
N CYS A 825 31.45 -9.49 -6.27
CA CYS A 825 30.11 -8.91 -6.13
C CYS A 825 29.60 -8.30 -7.44
N LEU A 826 30.51 -7.81 -8.29
CA LEU A 826 30.19 -7.26 -9.61
C LEU A 826 30.10 -8.34 -10.69
N GLU A 827 30.95 -9.37 -10.65
CA GLU A 827 31.02 -10.39 -11.71
C GLU A 827 30.13 -11.61 -11.49
N SER A 828 29.60 -11.82 -10.28
CA SER A 828 28.91 -13.06 -9.96
C SER A 828 27.41 -12.95 -9.79
N ASP A 829 26.69 -13.57 -10.74
CA ASP A 829 25.36 -14.20 -10.59
C ASP A 829 25.35 -15.31 -9.48
N ILE A 830 26.34 -15.35 -8.58
CA ILE A 830 26.55 -16.44 -7.64
C ILE A 830 25.70 -16.24 -6.38
N ASP A 831 24.83 -17.24 -6.15
CA ASP A 831 23.95 -17.54 -5.02
C ASP A 831 24.43 -17.25 -3.58
N VAL A 832 25.66 -16.77 -3.35
CA VAL A 832 26.14 -16.36 -2.01
C VAL A 832 25.44 -15.08 -1.53
N LEU A 833 24.91 -14.27 -2.46
CA LEU A 833 23.98 -13.16 -2.21
C LEU A 833 22.59 -13.46 -2.77
N SER A 834 22.13 -14.71 -2.69
CA SER A 834 20.75 -15.05 -3.06
C SER A 834 19.74 -14.20 -2.26
N PRO A 835 18.52 -13.97 -2.78
CA PRO A 835 17.52 -13.13 -2.12
C PRO A 835 17.31 -13.53 -0.66
N ILE A 836 17.46 -12.58 0.26
CA ILE A 836 17.35 -12.75 1.73
C ILE A 836 16.02 -13.36 2.15
N ALA A 837 14.98 -13.33 1.33
CA ALA A 837 13.76 -14.09 1.60
C ALA A 837 14.03 -15.57 1.94
N ARG A 838 15.12 -16.17 1.44
CA ARG A 838 15.62 -17.49 1.89
C ARG A 838 16.63 -17.41 3.05
N ALA A 839 17.40 -16.33 3.17
CA ALA A 839 18.41 -16.18 4.21
C ALA A 839 17.82 -15.79 5.58
N GLU A 840 16.67 -15.13 5.65
CA GLU A 840 16.00 -14.82 6.91
C GLU A 840 15.64 -16.11 7.67
N GLU A 841 15.29 -17.19 6.98
CA GLU A 841 15.05 -18.50 7.58
C GLU A 841 16.34 -19.22 8.00
N LEU A 842 17.49 -18.90 7.38
CA LEU A 842 18.76 -19.59 7.59
C LEU A 842 19.66 -18.91 8.62
N LEU A 843 19.62 -17.58 8.72
CA LEU A 843 20.46 -16.81 9.63
C LEU A 843 20.01 -17.00 11.09
N GLN A 844 20.96 -17.28 11.97
CA GLN A 844 20.70 -17.33 13.40
C GLN A 844 20.36 -15.92 13.93
N PRO A 845 19.56 -15.79 15.01
CA PRO A 845 19.26 -14.50 15.62
C PRO A 845 20.50 -13.66 15.95
N SER A 846 21.59 -14.33 16.37
CA SER A 846 22.90 -13.71 16.62
C SER A 846 23.51 -13.10 15.37
N GLU A 847 23.50 -13.81 14.25
CA GLU A 847 24.00 -13.32 12.96
C GLU A 847 23.16 -12.13 12.46
N LYS A 848 21.82 -12.23 12.54
CA LYS A 848 20.92 -11.11 12.20
C LYS A 848 21.23 -9.87 13.03
N PHE A 849 21.51 -10.05 14.32
CA PHE A 849 21.87 -8.93 15.19
C PHE A 849 23.25 -8.34 14.89
N LEU A 850 24.24 -9.15 14.50
CA LEU A 850 25.51 -8.64 13.98
C LEU A 850 25.33 -7.84 12.68
N PHE A 851 24.45 -8.29 11.77
CA PHE A 851 24.10 -7.52 10.58
C PHE A 851 23.48 -6.18 10.94
N ASP A 852 22.66 -6.12 11.99
CA ASP A 852 22.07 -4.86 12.46
C ASP A 852 23.11 -3.92 13.06
N ILE A 853 24.06 -4.46 13.83
CA ILE A 853 25.21 -3.70 14.32
C ILE A 853 26.03 -3.16 13.14
N ALA A 854 26.27 -3.99 12.12
CA ALA A 854 26.94 -3.53 10.90
C ALA A 854 26.15 -2.39 10.23
N ARG A 855 24.84 -2.55 10.02
CA ARG A 855 23.95 -1.50 9.47
C ARG A 855 24.05 -0.21 10.28
N GLY A 856 24.07 -0.33 11.61
CA GLY A 856 24.12 0.84 12.47
C GLY A 856 25.46 1.57 12.46
N LEU A 857 26.56 0.83 12.37
CA LEU A 857 27.88 1.42 12.20
C LEU A 857 28.04 2.06 10.81
N LEU A 858 27.49 1.43 9.76
CA LEU A 858 27.50 1.97 8.39
C LEU A 858 26.65 3.24 8.25
N ALA A 859 25.57 3.37 9.02
CA ALA A 859 24.79 4.60 9.09
C ALA A 859 25.55 5.78 9.71
N ASP A 860 26.60 5.47 10.47
CA ASP A 860 27.46 6.42 11.18
C ASP A 860 26.69 7.50 11.97
N PRO A 861 25.75 7.11 12.86
CA PRO A 861 24.91 8.06 13.62
C PRO A 861 25.72 8.83 14.68
N GLU A 862 25.26 9.98 15.16
CA GLU A 862 25.88 10.68 16.31
C GLU A 862 25.59 9.96 17.63
N VAL A 863 24.41 9.36 17.72
CA VAL A 863 23.97 8.60 18.89
C VAL A 863 23.49 7.22 18.47
N LEU A 864 24.14 6.19 18.98
CA LEU A 864 23.82 4.79 18.73
C LEU A 864 23.30 4.13 20.00
N VAL A 865 22.04 3.69 20.00
CA VAL A 865 21.41 2.96 21.11
C VAL A 865 21.36 1.48 20.75
N VAL A 866 22.04 0.64 21.51
CA VAL A 866 22.11 -0.81 21.28
C VAL A 866 21.44 -1.55 22.42
N GLN A 867 20.36 -2.26 22.11
CA GLN A 867 19.58 -3.01 23.09
C GLN A 867 19.98 -4.49 23.14
N ASP A 868 20.20 -5.01 24.35
CA ASP A 868 20.27 -6.44 24.68
C ASP A 868 21.31 -7.25 23.87
N ILE A 869 22.51 -6.68 23.71
CA ILE A 869 23.62 -7.32 22.95
C ILE A 869 23.92 -8.72 23.48
N LEU A 870 23.97 -8.86 24.81
CA LEU A 870 24.38 -10.10 25.49
C LEU A 870 23.27 -11.15 25.53
N GLY A 871 22.00 -10.74 25.40
CA GLY A 871 20.87 -11.66 25.28
C GLY A 871 20.81 -12.37 23.92
N VAL A 872 21.43 -11.78 22.89
CA VAL A 872 21.33 -12.27 21.51
C VAL A 872 22.65 -12.82 20.97
N LEU A 873 23.80 -12.22 21.33
CA LEU A 873 25.11 -12.64 20.83
C LEU A 873 25.82 -13.62 21.78
N PRO A 874 26.48 -14.67 21.26
CA PRO A 874 27.39 -15.46 22.07
C PRO A 874 28.60 -14.61 22.51
N LEU A 875 29.15 -14.92 23.69
CA LEU A 875 30.18 -14.11 24.36
C LEU A 875 31.37 -13.68 23.45
N PRO A 876 31.95 -14.54 22.58
CA PRO A 876 33.05 -14.12 21.71
C PRO A 876 32.64 -13.05 20.69
N LEU A 877 31.47 -13.18 20.08
CA LEU A 877 30.96 -12.23 19.10
C LEU A 877 30.49 -10.94 19.77
N ALA A 878 29.89 -11.05 20.96
CA ALA A 878 29.51 -9.89 21.77
C ALA A 878 30.74 -9.05 22.14
N ARG A 879 31.85 -9.69 22.53
CA ARG A 879 33.13 -9.01 22.81
C ARG A 879 33.63 -8.24 21.60
N ASN A 880 33.65 -8.84 20.42
CA ASN A 880 34.09 -8.17 19.18
C ASN A 880 33.18 -6.98 18.85
N ALA A 881 31.86 -7.18 18.91
CA ALA A 881 30.88 -6.13 18.66
C ALA A 881 31.06 -4.93 19.61
N LEU A 882 31.22 -5.19 20.91
CA LEU A 882 31.46 -4.15 21.92
C LEU A 882 32.77 -3.41 21.72
N GLN A 883 33.84 -4.13 21.36
CA GLN A 883 35.13 -3.50 21.03
C GLN A 883 35.02 -2.59 19.81
N ILE A 884 34.28 -3.00 18.77
CA ILE A 884 34.06 -2.16 17.58
C ILE A 884 33.19 -0.96 17.91
N LEU A 885 32.13 -1.12 18.70
CA LEU A 885 31.30 0.00 19.17
C LEU A 885 32.12 1.02 19.96
N TRP A 886 33.03 0.54 20.82
CA TRP A 886 33.95 1.38 21.57
C TRP A 886 34.97 2.09 20.66
N LEU A 887 35.56 1.39 19.69
CA LEU A 887 36.47 1.99 18.70
C LEU A 887 35.74 3.01 17.82
N TRP A 888 34.52 2.71 17.37
CA TRP A 888 33.66 3.62 16.63
C TRP A 888 33.38 4.89 17.43
N GLN A 889 33.10 4.75 18.73
CA GLN A 889 32.89 5.87 19.64
C GLN A 889 34.15 6.74 19.78
N ARG A 890 35.30 6.12 20.11
CA ARG A 890 36.58 6.80 20.37
C ARG A 890 37.19 7.45 19.14
N LEU A 891 37.07 6.81 17.98
CA LEU A 891 37.65 7.31 16.72
C LEU A 891 36.73 8.30 15.98
N GLY A 892 35.60 8.67 16.57
CA GLY A 892 34.69 9.67 16.00
C GLY A 892 33.83 9.16 14.84
N GLY A 893 33.51 7.86 14.85
CA GLY A 893 32.65 7.21 13.87
C GLY A 893 33.35 6.17 13.01
N LEU A 894 32.63 5.61 12.06
CA LEU A 894 33.11 4.53 11.19
C LEU A 894 34.28 5.01 10.31
N LYS A 895 34.24 6.28 9.89
CA LYS A 895 35.33 6.89 9.12
C LYS A 895 36.65 6.86 9.88
N GLY A 896 36.61 7.13 11.20
CA GLY A 896 37.79 7.04 12.06
C GLY A 896 38.31 5.62 12.18
N VAL A 897 37.41 4.64 12.32
CA VAL A 897 37.77 3.21 12.32
C VAL A 897 38.47 2.81 11.02
N ILE A 898 37.92 3.20 9.87
CA ILE A 898 38.50 2.89 8.55
C ILE A 898 39.85 3.59 8.37
N LEU A 899 39.98 4.87 8.75
CA LEU A 899 41.27 5.58 8.69
C LEU A 899 42.32 4.96 9.62
N GLY A 900 41.89 4.45 10.78
CA GLY A 900 42.72 3.65 11.67
C GLY A 900 43.23 2.37 11.00
N LEU A 901 42.36 1.65 10.29
CA LEU A 901 42.73 0.47 9.50
C LEU A 901 43.71 0.81 8.36
N GLU A 902 43.53 1.97 7.71
CA GLU A 902 44.44 2.46 6.66
C GLU A 902 45.79 2.94 7.22
N GLY A 903 45.98 2.96 8.54
CA GLY A 903 47.22 3.40 9.20
C GLY A 903 47.43 4.92 9.15
N GLY A 904 46.37 5.68 8.88
CA GLY A 904 46.42 7.10 8.56
C GLY A 904 45.70 7.99 9.58
N ALA A 905 45.62 7.60 10.86
CA ALA A 905 44.99 8.43 11.89
C ALA A 905 45.70 9.80 11.95
N PRO A 906 45.04 10.89 11.54
CA PRO A 906 45.66 12.20 11.56
C PRO A 906 45.82 12.64 13.01
N ALA A 907 47.02 13.12 13.36
CA ALA A 907 47.21 13.79 14.64
C ALA A 907 46.22 14.97 14.73
N PRO A 908 45.46 15.13 15.84
CA PRO A 908 44.57 16.26 16.00
C PRO A 908 45.39 17.54 15.88
N SER A 909 45.07 18.38 14.89
CA SER A 909 45.74 19.67 14.79
C SER A 909 45.34 20.52 16.01
N SER A 910 46.29 21.22 16.63
CA SER A 910 46.05 22.08 17.80
C SER A 910 45.08 23.25 17.55
N SER A 911 44.58 23.40 16.32
CA SER A 911 43.69 24.46 15.88
C SER A 911 42.19 24.11 15.92
N PHE A 912 41.84 22.87 16.28
CA PHE A 912 40.44 22.44 16.37
C PHE A 912 39.80 22.73 17.73
N PRO A 913 38.48 23.02 17.77
CA PRO A 913 37.72 23.00 19.03
C PRO A 913 37.85 21.63 19.70
N ALA A 914 38.09 21.60 21.01
CA ALA A 914 38.34 20.37 21.76
C ALA A 914 37.20 19.32 21.67
N TRP A 915 35.99 19.73 21.31
CA TRP A 915 34.83 18.85 21.15
C TRP A 915 34.75 18.17 19.78
N LEU A 916 35.58 18.58 18.82
CA LEU A 916 35.56 18.09 17.45
C LEU A 916 36.57 16.94 17.32
N THR A 917 36.13 15.78 16.82
CA THR A 917 36.99 14.60 16.72
C THR A 917 38.12 14.84 15.70
N PRO A 918 39.25 14.09 15.79
CA PRO A 918 40.35 14.21 14.83
C PRO A 918 39.93 14.03 13.37
N CYS A 919 38.78 13.40 13.12
CA CYS A 919 38.19 13.17 11.81
C CYS A 919 37.27 14.30 11.33
N GLY A 920 37.11 15.39 12.09
CA GLY A 920 36.20 16.48 11.75
C GLY A 920 34.72 16.24 12.12
N GLY A 921 34.43 15.17 12.87
CA GLY A 921 33.06 14.77 13.25
C GLY A 921 32.67 15.15 14.69
N LEU A 922 31.37 15.12 14.97
CA LEU A 922 30.82 15.25 16.32
C LEU A 922 31.24 14.06 17.20
N PRO A 923 31.34 14.25 18.52
CA PRO A 923 31.69 13.18 19.43
C PRO A 923 30.53 12.16 19.45
N ARG A 924 30.85 10.91 19.16
CA ARG A 924 29.87 9.83 19.06
C ARG A 924 29.48 9.33 20.44
N THR A 925 28.20 8.99 20.61
CA THR A 925 27.64 8.50 21.88
C THR A 925 27.06 7.12 21.67
N VAL A 926 27.37 6.18 22.56
CA VAL A 926 26.81 4.83 22.50
C VAL A 926 26.05 4.55 23.79
N PHE A 927 24.80 4.15 23.68
CA PHE A 927 24.01 3.62 24.80
C PHE A 927 23.95 2.10 24.68
N ILE A 928 24.32 1.38 25.73
CA ILE A 928 24.33 -0.08 25.76
C ILE A 928 23.36 -0.53 26.86
N SER A 929 22.26 -1.19 26.48
CA SER A 929 21.31 -1.74 27.46
C SER A 929 21.81 -3.08 27.99
N GLU A 930 21.90 -3.21 29.31
CA GLU A 930 22.62 -4.33 29.91
C GLU A 930 21.82 -5.10 30.97
N SER A 931 21.91 -6.44 30.95
CA SER A 931 21.50 -7.33 32.04
C SER A 931 22.68 -7.59 32.99
N ALA A 932 22.48 -7.37 34.28
CA ALA A 932 23.52 -7.12 35.30
C ALA A 932 24.58 -8.22 35.55
N ILE A 933 24.49 -9.39 34.93
CA ILE A 933 25.26 -10.59 35.33
C ILE A 933 26.53 -10.79 34.47
N VAL A 934 26.60 -10.19 33.28
CA VAL A 934 27.63 -10.55 32.28
C VAL A 934 28.76 -9.52 32.17
N CYS A 935 28.53 -8.27 32.61
CA CYS A 935 29.52 -7.20 32.55
C CYS A 935 30.79 -7.49 33.38
N ALA A 936 30.62 -8.12 34.55
CA ALA A 936 31.71 -8.48 35.45
C ALA A 936 32.65 -9.54 34.85
N GLY A 937 32.15 -10.44 33.99
CA GLY A 937 32.95 -11.51 33.38
C GLY A 937 33.81 -11.07 32.19
N LEU A 938 33.51 -9.92 31.58
CA LEU A 938 34.20 -9.43 30.37
C LEU A 938 35.06 -8.19 30.61
N HIS A 939 35.16 -7.70 31.86
CA HIS A 939 35.82 -6.43 32.21
C HIS A 939 35.32 -5.22 31.39
N LEU A 940 34.06 -5.26 30.94
CA LEU A 940 33.48 -4.22 30.08
C LEU A 940 33.18 -2.92 30.84
N SER A 941 33.06 -2.98 32.17
CA SER A 941 32.85 -1.79 33.02
C SER A 941 33.96 -0.75 32.83
N GLN A 942 35.17 -1.17 32.47
CA GLN A 942 36.31 -0.27 32.20
C GLN A 942 36.12 0.57 30.92
N HIS A 943 35.22 0.16 30.02
CA HIS A 943 34.96 0.83 28.75
C HIS A 943 33.67 1.67 28.77
N ILE A 944 32.91 1.64 29.85
CA ILE A 944 31.69 2.43 30.05
C ILE A 944 32.08 3.68 30.84
N ASP A 945 31.83 4.85 30.27
CA ASP A 945 32.21 6.12 30.88
C ASP A 945 31.23 6.51 32.01
N ALA A 946 29.94 6.18 31.86
CA ALA A 946 28.91 6.45 32.85
C ALA A 946 27.74 5.45 32.78
N TRP A 947 27.03 5.29 33.90
CA TRP A 947 25.85 4.43 34.02
C TRP A 947 24.60 5.26 34.22
N LEU A 948 23.55 4.95 33.45
CA LEU A 948 22.21 5.47 33.64
C LEU A 948 21.41 4.44 34.47
N LEU A 949 21.28 4.73 35.76
CA LEU A 949 20.52 3.92 36.71
C LEU A 949 19.05 4.35 36.65
N LEU A 950 18.23 3.47 36.07
CA LEU A 950 16.79 3.61 35.98
C LEU A 950 16.13 3.01 37.22
N GLN A 951 15.56 3.87 38.05
CA GLN A 951 14.66 3.49 39.13
C GLN A 951 13.23 3.98 38.83
N PRO A 952 12.18 3.31 39.33
CA PRO A 952 10.82 3.82 39.18
C PRO A 952 10.68 5.21 39.82
N GLY A 953 10.66 6.27 39.01
CA GLY A 953 10.55 7.65 39.51
C GLY A 953 11.81 8.49 39.44
N SER A 954 12.97 7.91 39.14
CA SER A 954 14.23 8.65 39.07
C SER A 954 15.18 8.06 38.03
N LEU A 955 15.95 8.94 37.38
CA LEU A 955 17.04 8.60 36.48
C LEU A 955 18.31 9.21 37.07
N GLU A 956 19.21 8.36 37.57
CA GLU A 956 20.47 8.80 38.15
C GLU A 956 21.63 8.49 37.18
N ILE A 957 22.50 9.47 36.96
CA ILE A 957 23.71 9.32 36.15
C ILE A 957 24.89 9.12 37.11
N VAL A 958 25.48 7.92 37.10
CA VAL A 958 26.65 7.59 37.91
C VAL A 958 27.89 7.60 37.01
N GLU A 959 28.83 8.51 37.26
CA GLU A 959 30.09 8.59 36.50
C GLU A 959 31.11 7.55 37.00
N GLY A 960 31.86 6.96 36.06
CA GLY A 960 32.94 6.01 36.37
C GLY A 960 32.53 4.54 36.28
N ALA A 961 33.54 3.66 36.33
CA ALA A 961 33.32 2.23 36.44
C ALA A 961 32.65 1.92 37.80
N LEU A 962 31.58 1.15 37.77
CA LEU A 962 31.05 0.51 38.98
C LEU A 962 32.08 -0.54 39.40
N ASP A 963 32.97 -0.17 40.32
CA ASP A 963 33.99 -1.05 40.88
C ASP A 963 33.44 -2.01 41.95
N ASP A 964 32.17 -1.86 42.36
CA ASP A 964 31.47 -2.74 43.33
C ASP A 964 30.01 -3.07 42.93
#